data_AF-A0A2E9NRK8-F1
#
_entry.id   AF-A0A2E9NRK8-F1
#
_cell.length_a   1.000
_cell.length_b   1.000
_cell.length_c   1.000
_cell.angle_alpha   90.00
_cell.angle_beta   90.00
_cell.angle_gamma   90.00
#
_symmetry.space_group_name_H-M   'P 1'
#
loop_
_entity.id
_entity.type
_entity.pdbx_description
1 polymer ?
#
loop_
_entity_poly.entity_id
_entity_poly.type
_entity_poly.pdbx_seq_one_letter_code
_entity_poly.pdbx_strand_id
1 'polypeptide(L)'
;MSDLLGIGSSGIGVAQQALSTVSNNIANLSTDGYSRQTTEIRQAQPKDVGNGYIGTGAYFDGVARQYDSFLESSLQQATSDLESQGAAVEYANRLLDLLGDEKIGLTTALNKFFSSGKSLSTDPASPALRGIMLRESEALASRFNGLASQLDDLGDQSLSALEADVRSVNSLAEQIAEVNRQMLKKSSERDQAPELLDRRDQLLRDLSEYVQIRTSFDKRGSVTVSLSESSTKGRLVSGIKSSTLAIDPVDNDRARLEYKLQGELSNEPLTGLPSGSVAGYARFYSETLVNVTGELDTLANVLIDEVNAIQVTGLDGEGNLGEDYFQVVPSFDVDRGASSGDYEVQVVVNNPEDYEPSQVAVLYDGSRGLWYSTDGDGTTRFSNQLGLLKLNDLTIQVTGNVNVGDQFTLNPDTGAAQGIQLALDDGIKIATSSLFRVTPSATNSGTFDPKASYSITELPRGARFNLNELETGRPLAVTSSQVTPVTVIPAGKSGVDLLFDPESGSDNALQIMTTDGRHLTGSGALGSLESMVDVLPQFNPNATYSDTYLNQTGLVGYKNFDLLYGARAEAVEVTDLLPLHSLFFEAPFGTDFGGGGLDFTLEPATEFDRLGVTNSAFADPALGTVTAVNNTLFLGQGGSAVELATLETNYNGLAQTLRVRFSDALAPGTVSDELAARVSELITFNNGSDLKDERNVVAKRITTELFTSDLSTNLALSRDFVSSDLIDEGRVASGDRRFMAKLITRGIGYAAGTDRVVIDDGDVSINGTSLGALTVGASGVLSADDVKAWIDLADSGVSIQAHNVIEIPSEGLRLDAGAGLQINGYSIPSINTESLTRFTSDDDLLSSINALTEQTGVFAQKLNSGNFILRNNNLGGANIVIGGSSSGLGGNALGITSKSYIGNISMALESEDGDAIRLDLGAEGKPSDLNLLGLDTQIRISGEIDEDLLIFVTGSGQSQLTATTTDSGVAVADGLRSRQIEFEFVASDRYRVKDLRTETTLAERSYEGELALNYQGIQVTLDNPAKIGDSFIIDGNNLGPNGSFDAQGNNVNILRLVDLESKGVLDGGLTLTEGYLSFVGDVGNLATQSSIAHDALEIVQAQAVEARDRVSGVNLDKEAADLIRFQQAYQASAQVMQVATRLFDTMLQIR
;
A
#
# COMPACT_ATOMS: atom_id res chain seq x y z
N MET A 1 81.83 -13.20 86.22
CA MET A 1 82.44 -13.80 85.01
C MET A 1 81.48 -14.67 84.20
N SER A 2 80.50 -15.39 84.79
CA SER A 2 79.49 -16.12 83.98
C SER A 2 78.66 -15.20 83.07
N ASP A 3 78.43 -13.94 83.47
CA ASP A 3 77.66 -12.98 82.67
C ASP A 3 78.41 -12.49 81.41
N LEU A 4 79.76 -12.41 81.40
CA LEU A 4 80.52 -12.04 80.19
C LEU A 4 80.55 -13.17 79.14
N LEU A 5 80.63 -14.43 79.59
CA LEU A 5 80.52 -15.60 78.72
C LEU A 5 79.10 -15.74 78.15
N GLY A 6 78.06 -15.44 78.94
CA GLY A 6 76.67 -15.41 78.48
C GLY A 6 76.39 -14.31 77.45
N ILE A 7 76.90 -13.10 77.67
CA ILE A 7 76.79 -11.97 76.72
C ILE A 7 77.58 -12.26 75.43
N GLY A 8 78.80 -12.81 75.53
CA GLY A 8 79.60 -13.18 74.36
C GLY A 8 78.98 -14.30 73.53
N SER A 9 78.47 -15.36 74.18
CA SER A 9 77.78 -16.48 73.51
C SER A 9 76.49 -16.03 72.81
N SER A 10 75.67 -15.24 73.49
CA SER A 10 74.43 -14.69 72.92
C SER A 10 74.71 -13.71 71.77
N GLY A 11 75.76 -12.89 71.86
CA GLY A 11 76.23 -12.02 70.77
C GLY A 11 76.71 -12.79 69.52
N ILE A 12 77.44 -13.90 69.70
CA ILE A 12 77.85 -14.80 68.60
C ILE A 12 76.62 -15.42 67.92
N GLY A 13 75.68 -15.95 68.71
CA GLY A 13 74.46 -16.58 68.18
C GLY A 13 73.58 -15.61 67.39
N VAL A 14 73.40 -14.38 67.90
CA VAL A 14 72.69 -13.31 67.20
C VAL A 14 73.39 -12.92 65.90
N ALA A 15 74.71 -12.72 65.92
CA ALA A 15 75.47 -12.34 64.73
C ALA A 15 75.49 -13.46 63.67
N GLN A 16 75.54 -14.73 64.07
CA GLN A 16 75.45 -15.87 63.14
C GLN A 16 74.09 -15.91 62.43
N GLN A 17 73.00 -15.71 63.17
CA GLN A 17 71.66 -15.70 62.58
C GLN A 17 71.46 -14.47 61.68
N ALA A 18 72.01 -13.31 62.05
CA ALA A 18 72.01 -12.11 61.22
C ALA A 18 72.80 -12.29 59.91
N LEU A 19 73.96 -12.94 59.96
CA LEU A 19 74.72 -13.31 58.74
C LEU A 19 73.96 -14.27 57.84
N SER A 20 73.22 -15.23 58.42
CA SER A 20 72.37 -16.15 57.68
C SER A 20 71.23 -15.41 56.96
N THR A 21 70.55 -14.48 57.63
CA THR A 21 69.49 -13.66 57.01
C THR A 21 70.02 -12.79 55.86
N VAL A 22 71.16 -12.13 56.04
CA VAL A 22 71.78 -11.33 54.96
C VAL A 22 72.21 -12.21 53.79
N SER A 23 72.75 -13.41 54.06
CA SER A 23 73.13 -14.37 53.01
C SER A 23 71.91 -14.86 52.23
N ASN A 24 70.78 -15.11 52.91
CA ASN A 24 69.52 -15.48 52.28
C ASN A 24 68.94 -14.34 51.43
N ASN A 25 69.03 -13.09 51.87
CA ASN A 25 68.63 -11.92 51.08
C ASN A 25 69.43 -11.85 49.78
N ILE A 26 70.76 -11.96 49.86
CA ILE A 26 71.65 -11.91 48.69
C ILE A 26 71.35 -13.08 47.73
N ALA A 27 71.13 -14.28 48.25
CA ALA A 27 70.83 -15.47 47.44
C ALA A 27 69.50 -15.38 46.71
N ASN A 28 68.52 -14.65 47.26
CA ASN A 28 67.18 -14.48 46.69
C ASN A 28 66.97 -13.10 46.04
N LEU A 29 68.03 -12.31 45.81
CA LEU A 29 67.93 -10.99 45.18
C LEU A 29 67.20 -11.05 43.82
N SER A 30 67.44 -12.10 43.04
CA SER A 30 66.83 -12.30 41.73
C SER A 30 65.58 -13.19 41.76
N THR A 31 65.12 -13.57 42.94
CA THR A 31 63.87 -14.33 43.10
C THR A 31 62.71 -13.35 43.09
N ASP A 32 61.84 -13.44 42.09
CA ASP A 32 60.69 -12.55 42.01
C ASP A 32 59.75 -12.71 43.21
N GLY A 33 59.21 -11.59 43.65
CA GLY A 33 58.36 -11.48 44.84
C GLY A 33 59.02 -11.70 46.20
N TYR A 34 60.34 -11.88 46.26
CA TYR A 34 61.07 -12.00 47.53
C TYR A 34 61.11 -10.67 48.30
N SER A 35 60.64 -10.67 49.55
CA SER A 35 60.78 -9.51 50.43
C SER A 35 62.06 -9.57 51.24
N ARG A 36 62.82 -8.47 51.26
CA ARG A 36 64.01 -8.31 52.10
C ARG A 36 63.69 -8.67 53.55
N GLN A 37 64.53 -9.51 54.15
CA GLN A 37 64.37 -9.96 55.52
C GLN A 37 65.35 -9.25 56.46
N THR A 38 64.93 -9.00 57.70
CA THR A 38 65.77 -8.45 58.78
C THR A 38 65.69 -9.30 60.02
N THR A 39 66.80 -9.42 60.73
CA THR A 39 66.81 -10.08 62.03
C THR A 39 66.29 -9.19 63.13
N GLU A 40 65.28 -9.66 63.85
CA GLU A 40 64.82 -9.03 65.07
C GLU A 40 65.64 -9.52 66.25
N ILE A 41 66.24 -8.56 66.95
CA ILE A 41 67.12 -8.80 68.09
C ILE A 41 66.46 -8.17 69.31
N ARG A 42 66.21 -8.97 70.35
CA ARG A 42 65.65 -8.48 71.61
C ARG A 42 66.70 -8.52 72.71
N GLN A 43 66.62 -7.53 73.59
CA GLN A 43 67.43 -7.52 74.80
C GLN A 43 66.98 -8.67 75.71
N ALA A 44 67.94 -9.46 76.20
CA ALA A 44 67.66 -10.44 77.24
C ALA A 44 67.29 -9.70 78.54
N GLN A 45 66.36 -10.26 79.34
CA GLN A 45 65.87 -9.56 80.54
C GLN A 45 67.05 -9.18 81.47
N PRO A 46 67.18 -7.88 81.83
CA PRO A 46 68.25 -7.42 82.70
C PRO A 46 68.19 -8.12 84.06
N LYS A 47 69.36 -8.45 84.60
CA LYS A 47 69.47 -9.07 85.92
C LYS A 47 69.64 -7.98 86.98
N ASP A 48 68.78 -8.02 88.00
CA ASP A 48 68.87 -7.13 89.16
C ASP A 48 70.05 -7.54 90.07
N VAL A 49 70.92 -6.58 90.39
CA VAL A 49 72.09 -6.78 91.25
C VAL A 49 72.09 -5.85 92.48
N GLY A 50 70.90 -5.42 92.93
CA GLY A 50 70.69 -4.78 94.23
C GLY A 50 70.90 -3.25 94.26
N ASN A 51 71.79 -2.69 93.43
CA ASN A 51 71.97 -1.24 93.29
C ASN A 51 71.78 -0.75 91.83
N GLY A 52 71.13 -1.56 91.00
CA GLY A 52 70.88 -1.30 89.57
C GLY A 52 70.66 -2.59 88.76
N TYR A 53 70.35 -2.43 87.47
CA TYR A 53 70.18 -3.54 86.53
C TYR A 53 71.42 -3.69 85.64
N ILE A 54 71.86 -4.93 85.42
CA ILE A 54 72.91 -5.26 84.44
C ILE A 54 72.27 -6.00 83.27
N GLY A 55 72.56 -5.55 82.04
CA GLY A 55 72.09 -6.22 80.83
C GLY A 55 72.73 -7.60 80.66
N THR A 56 71.93 -8.59 80.25
CA THR A 56 72.35 -10.00 80.10
C THR A 56 72.63 -10.40 78.64
N GLY A 57 72.77 -9.40 77.76
CA GLY A 57 73.01 -9.59 76.33
C GLY A 57 71.73 -9.44 75.52
N ALA A 58 71.74 -10.02 74.32
CA ALA A 58 70.61 -10.00 73.41
C ALA A 58 70.43 -11.38 72.78
N TYR A 59 69.20 -11.75 72.45
CA TYR A 59 68.91 -13.02 71.77
C TYR A 59 68.18 -12.77 70.47
N PHE A 60 68.31 -13.73 69.56
CA PHE A 60 67.58 -13.74 68.30
C PHE A 60 66.12 -14.06 68.57
N ASP A 61 65.23 -13.15 68.18
CA ASP A 61 63.79 -13.31 68.39
C ASP A 61 63.10 -13.90 67.16
N GLY A 62 63.49 -13.47 65.97
CA GLY A 62 62.91 -13.94 64.71
C GLY A 62 63.47 -13.24 63.48
N VAL A 63 63.03 -13.69 62.31
CA VAL A 63 63.23 -12.99 61.04
C VAL A 63 61.92 -12.31 60.67
N ALA A 64 61.96 -11.01 60.38
CA ALA A 64 60.81 -10.24 59.91
C ALA A 64 61.04 -9.79 58.47
N ARG A 65 59.99 -9.84 57.64
CA ARG A 65 59.98 -9.24 56.29
C ARG A 65 59.93 -7.73 56.42
N GLN A 66 60.68 -7.02 55.57
CA GLN A 66 60.48 -5.60 55.34
C GLN A 66 59.33 -5.48 54.34
N TYR A 67 58.17 -5.05 54.82
CA TYR A 67 56.92 -5.06 54.06
C TYR A 67 56.11 -3.81 54.42
N ASP A 68 55.55 -3.16 53.41
CA ASP A 68 54.62 -2.05 53.57
C ASP A 68 53.36 -2.33 52.74
N SER A 69 52.26 -2.61 53.43
CA SER A 69 50.97 -2.94 52.79
C SER A 69 50.41 -1.81 51.93
N PHE A 70 50.72 -0.56 52.27
CA PHE A 70 50.23 0.59 51.51
C PHE A 70 51.00 0.71 50.19
N LEU A 71 52.32 0.54 50.21
CA LEU A 71 53.12 0.53 48.98
C LEU A 71 52.75 -0.63 48.05
N GLU A 72 52.48 -1.82 48.59
CA GLU A 72 52.01 -2.96 47.80
C GLU A 72 50.62 -2.73 47.21
N SER A 73 49.67 -2.21 47.98
CA SER A 73 48.35 -1.84 47.46
C SER A 73 48.43 -0.73 46.41
N SER A 74 49.35 0.22 46.57
CA SER A 74 49.59 1.28 45.58
C SER A 74 50.20 0.74 44.29
N LEU A 75 51.11 -0.23 44.39
CA LEU A 75 51.69 -0.91 43.23
C LEU A 75 50.63 -1.74 42.50
N GLN A 76 49.84 -2.54 43.23
CA GLN A 76 48.73 -3.32 42.66
C GLN A 76 47.73 -2.43 41.91
N GLN A 77 47.38 -1.27 42.48
CA GLN A 77 46.49 -0.32 41.81
C GLN A 77 47.13 0.23 40.52
N ALA A 78 48.39 0.67 40.58
CA ALA A 78 49.08 1.22 39.42
C ALA A 78 49.25 0.20 38.30
N THR A 79 49.53 -1.07 38.64
CA THR A 79 49.55 -2.18 37.68
C THR A 79 48.19 -2.40 37.05
N SER A 80 47.12 -2.47 37.85
CA SER A 80 45.76 -2.68 37.33
C SER A 80 45.32 -1.58 36.37
N ASP A 81 45.64 -0.32 36.69
CA ASP A 81 45.33 0.82 35.83
C ASP A 81 46.13 0.79 34.52
N LEU A 82 47.41 0.43 34.57
CA LEU A 82 48.26 0.28 33.39
C LEU A 82 47.72 -0.81 32.45
N GLU A 83 47.46 -2.01 32.97
CA GLU A 83 46.97 -3.15 32.18
C GLU A 83 45.59 -2.87 31.57
N SER A 84 44.72 -2.13 32.28
CA SER A 84 43.43 -1.69 31.73
C SER A 84 43.60 -0.82 30.48
N GLN A 85 44.55 0.11 30.50
CA GLN A 85 44.82 0.96 29.34
C GLN A 85 45.56 0.21 28.23
N GLY A 86 46.45 -0.73 28.57
CA GLY A 86 47.16 -1.56 27.58
C GLY A 86 46.19 -2.32 26.68
N ALA A 87 45.22 -3.00 27.29
CA ALA A 87 44.13 -3.69 26.59
C ALA A 87 43.31 -2.75 25.68
N ALA A 88 43.00 -1.54 26.15
CA ALA A 88 42.26 -0.56 25.37
C ALA A 88 43.06 -0.03 24.15
N VAL A 89 44.37 0.22 24.32
CA VAL A 89 45.26 0.68 23.23
C VAL A 89 45.40 -0.36 22.13
N GLU A 90 45.56 -1.63 22.49
CA GLU A 90 45.69 -2.71 21.51
C GLU A 90 44.50 -2.75 20.56
N TYR A 91 43.28 -2.83 21.10
CA TYR A 91 42.09 -2.99 20.29
C TYR A 91 41.62 -1.69 19.63
N ALA A 92 41.86 -0.51 20.25
CA ALA A 92 41.58 0.77 19.61
C ALA A 92 42.45 0.99 18.36
N ASN A 93 43.73 0.61 18.38
CA ASN A 93 44.59 0.69 17.20
C ASN A 93 44.15 -0.29 16.10
N ARG A 94 43.76 -1.52 16.47
CA ARG A 94 43.24 -2.50 15.51
C ARG A 94 41.95 -2.02 14.84
N LEU A 95 41.05 -1.39 15.61
CA LEU A 95 39.85 -0.75 15.10
C LEU A 95 40.20 0.41 14.15
N LEU A 96 41.15 1.26 14.53
CA LEU A 96 41.62 2.37 13.69
C LEU A 96 42.20 1.89 12.36
N ASP A 97 43.04 0.84 12.39
CA ASP A 97 43.65 0.26 11.18
C ASP A 97 42.58 -0.29 10.23
N LEU A 98 41.54 -0.93 10.78
CA LEU A 98 40.42 -1.48 10.02
C LEU A 98 39.56 -0.39 9.37
N LEU A 99 39.24 0.68 10.11
CA LEU A 99 38.43 1.80 9.61
C LEU A 99 39.23 2.73 8.68
N GLY A 100 40.54 2.89 8.92
CA GLY A 100 41.40 3.82 8.22
C GLY A 100 42.03 3.30 6.92
N ASP A 101 41.94 1.98 6.65
CA ASP A 101 42.53 1.40 5.44
C ASP A 101 41.74 1.82 4.18
N GLU A 102 42.41 2.41 3.17
CA GLU A 102 41.74 2.89 1.96
C GLU A 102 41.04 1.78 1.14
N LYS A 103 41.48 0.53 1.30
CA LYS A 103 40.93 -0.67 0.68
C LYS A 103 39.97 -1.42 1.57
N ILE A 104 39.77 -1.07 2.85
CA ILE A 104 38.74 -1.62 3.76
C ILE A 104 37.69 -0.56 4.16
N GLY A 105 38.01 0.72 4.09
CA GLY A 105 37.12 1.82 4.46
C GLY A 105 36.09 2.21 3.39
N LEU A 106 35.07 2.94 3.83
CA LEU A 106 33.85 3.19 3.05
C LEU A 106 33.97 4.36 2.05
N THR A 107 34.85 5.32 2.30
CA THR A 107 35.02 6.55 1.50
C THR A 107 35.19 6.27 0.00
N THR A 108 36.03 5.30 -0.36
CA THR A 108 36.28 4.94 -1.77
C THR A 108 35.02 4.36 -2.44
N ALA A 109 34.23 3.57 -1.72
CA ALA A 109 33.01 2.95 -2.25
C ALA A 109 31.91 4.00 -2.46
N LEU A 110 31.70 4.90 -1.49
CA LEU A 110 30.75 6.02 -1.62
C LEU A 110 31.11 6.92 -2.81
N ASN A 111 32.39 7.30 -2.94
CA ASN A 111 32.84 8.13 -4.06
C ASN A 111 32.59 7.47 -5.42
N LYS A 112 32.78 6.14 -5.53
CA LYS A 112 32.51 5.41 -6.77
C LYS A 112 31.02 5.36 -7.10
N PHE A 113 30.17 5.06 -6.11
CA PHE A 113 28.72 5.04 -6.24
C PHE A 113 28.17 6.39 -6.77
N PHE A 114 28.57 7.51 -6.16
CA PHE A 114 28.14 8.84 -6.63
C PHE A 114 28.74 9.20 -8.00
N SER A 115 30.00 8.83 -8.26
CA SER A 115 30.64 9.06 -9.56
C SER A 115 29.97 8.26 -10.70
N SER A 116 29.52 7.03 -10.45
CA SER A 116 28.73 6.26 -11.42
C SER A 116 27.35 6.88 -11.65
N GLY A 117 26.70 7.39 -10.61
CA GLY A 117 25.45 8.14 -10.74
C GLY A 117 25.62 9.40 -11.60
N LYS A 118 26.70 10.16 -11.37
CA LYS A 118 27.05 11.34 -12.18
C LYS A 118 27.31 10.97 -13.63
N SER A 119 27.99 9.86 -13.88
CA SER A 119 28.20 9.36 -15.24
C SER A 119 26.88 8.98 -15.91
N LEU A 120 26.01 8.25 -15.20
CA LEU A 120 24.68 7.86 -15.66
C LEU A 120 23.79 9.09 -15.96
N SER A 121 23.92 10.18 -15.20
CA SER A 121 23.17 11.43 -15.46
C SER A 121 23.47 12.07 -16.82
N THR A 122 24.60 11.73 -17.46
CA THR A 122 24.96 12.25 -18.79
C THR A 122 24.25 11.53 -19.93
N ASP A 123 23.84 10.28 -19.70
CA ASP A 123 23.08 9.46 -20.65
C ASP A 123 22.21 8.45 -19.87
N PRO A 124 21.05 8.90 -19.34
CA PRO A 124 20.16 8.10 -18.49
C PRO A 124 19.55 6.88 -19.18
N ALA A 125 19.51 6.87 -20.51
CA ALA A 125 18.97 5.78 -21.30
C ALA A 125 19.98 4.62 -21.49
N SER A 126 21.26 4.82 -21.17
CA SER A 126 22.33 3.86 -21.44
C SER A 126 22.25 2.62 -20.54
N PRO A 127 21.95 1.42 -21.08
CA PRO A 127 21.96 0.18 -20.28
C PRO A 127 23.36 -0.14 -19.73
N ALA A 128 24.41 0.29 -20.43
CA ALA A 128 25.79 0.09 -20.01
C ALA A 128 26.14 0.91 -18.75
N LEU A 129 25.74 2.20 -18.71
CA LEU A 129 25.97 3.06 -17.53
C LEU A 129 25.11 2.63 -16.35
N ARG A 130 23.86 2.20 -16.61
CA ARG A 130 22.98 1.58 -15.61
C ARG A 130 23.59 0.33 -14.99
N GLY A 131 24.13 -0.56 -15.81
CA GLY A 131 24.84 -1.75 -15.33
C GLY A 131 26.15 -1.42 -14.59
N ILE A 132 26.83 -0.32 -14.91
CA ILE A 132 27.97 0.17 -14.12
C ILE A 132 27.51 0.63 -12.74
N MET A 133 26.47 1.48 -12.70
CA MET A 133 25.90 1.97 -11.43
C MET A 133 25.46 0.81 -10.53
N LEU A 134 24.72 -0.16 -11.06
CA LEU A 134 24.29 -1.35 -10.31
C LEU A 134 25.47 -2.08 -9.64
N ARG A 135 26.56 -2.31 -10.39
CA ARG A 135 27.76 -2.98 -9.86
C ARG A 135 28.49 -2.17 -8.79
N GLU A 136 28.56 -0.84 -8.94
CA GLU A 136 29.19 0.01 -7.91
C GLU A 136 28.32 0.10 -6.65
N SER A 137 26.99 0.05 -6.80
CA SER A 137 26.04 -0.11 -5.68
C SER A 137 26.21 -1.45 -4.96
N GLU A 138 26.45 -2.53 -5.71
CA GLU A 138 26.71 -3.86 -5.14
C GLU A 138 28.04 -3.89 -4.38
N ALA A 139 29.06 -3.27 -4.96
CA ALA A 139 30.35 -3.10 -4.29
C ALA A 139 30.25 -2.24 -3.03
N LEU A 140 29.37 -1.23 -2.99
CA LEU A 140 29.09 -0.42 -1.80
C LEU A 140 28.38 -1.23 -0.71
N ALA A 141 27.33 -1.97 -1.04
CA ALA A 141 26.63 -2.84 -0.09
C ALA A 141 27.58 -3.91 0.49
N SER A 142 28.31 -4.62 -0.39
CA SER A 142 29.32 -5.60 0.01
C SER A 142 30.41 -5.00 0.91
N ARG A 143 30.73 -3.72 0.71
CA ARG A 143 31.68 -3.02 1.55
C ARG A 143 31.16 -2.77 2.96
N PHE A 144 29.90 -2.35 3.12
CA PHE A 144 29.27 -2.27 4.44
C PHE A 144 29.27 -3.63 5.13
N ASN A 145 28.85 -4.70 4.43
CA ASN A 145 28.79 -6.03 5.02
C ASN A 145 30.19 -6.52 5.46
N GLY A 146 31.20 -6.30 4.61
CA GLY A 146 32.57 -6.68 4.91
C GLY A 146 33.16 -5.91 6.09
N LEU A 147 32.79 -4.63 6.27
CA LEU A 147 33.24 -3.85 7.42
C LEU A 147 32.53 -4.29 8.70
N ALA A 148 31.22 -4.49 8.66
CA ALA A 148 30.42 -4.99 9.78
C ALA A 148 30.94 -6.36 10.26
N SER A 149 31.20 -7.29 9.33
CA SER A 149 31.77 -8.61 9.65
C SER A 149 33.15 -8.51 10.31
N GLN A 150 34.03 -7.61 9.87
CA GLN A 150 35.35 -7.46 10.50
C GLN A 150 35.27 -6.79 11.88
N LEU A 151 34.27 -5.92 12.12
CA LEU A 151 34.00 -5.37 13.45
C LEU A 151 33.49 -6.45 14.41
N ASP A 152 32.61 -7.32 13.95
CA ASP A 152 32.13 -8.49 14.70
C ASP A 152 33.29 -9.44 15.05
N ASP A 153 34.13 -9.79 14.06
CA ASP A 153 35.35 -10.58 14.28
C ASP A 153 36.29 -9.94 15.34
N LEU A 154 36.38 -8.61 15.36
CA LEU A 154 37.19 -7.88 16.35
C LEU A 154 36.56 -7.95 17.75
N GLY A 155 35.23 -7.92 17.83
CA GLY A 155 34.46 -8.11 19.05
C GLY A 155 34.66 -9.50 19.65
N ASP A 156 34.54 -10.54 18.84
CA ASP A 156 34.75 -11.93 19.26
C ASP A 156 36.17 -12.18 19.77
N GLN A 157 37.17 -11.55 19.15
CA GLN A 157 38.55 -11.61 19.60
C GLN A 157 38.75 -10.90 20.94
N SER A 158 38.14 -9.73 21.12
CA SER A 158 38.16 -9.01 22.40
C SER A 158 37.48 -9.81 23.51
N LEU A 159 36.33 -10.44 23.22
CA LEU A 159 35.62 -11.28 24.18
C LEU A 159 36.44 -12.54 24.53
N SER A 160 37.06 -13.18 23.54
CA SER A 160 37.94 -14.33 23.76
C SER A 160 39.16 -13.99 24.65
N ALA A 161 39.74 -12.80 24.46
CA ALA A 161 40.83 -12.29 25.31
C ALA A 161 40.34 -12.02 26.74
N LEU A 162 39.17 -11.38 26.89
CA LEU A 162 38.52 -11.16 28.17
C LEU A 162 38.27 -12.49 28.91
N GLU A 163 37.71 -13.50 28.24
CA GLU A 163 37.46 -14.82 28.83
C GLU A 163 38.74 -15.55 29.25
N ALA A 164 39.82 -15.40 28.49
CA ALA A 164 41.13 -15.95 28.86
C ALA A 164 41.64 -15.30 30.15
N ASP A 165 41.49 -13.99 30.29
CA ASP A 165 41.90 -13.26 31.49
C ASP A 165 41.03 -13.58 32.70
N VAL A 166 39.72 -13.75 32.51
CA VAL A 166 38.81 -14.23 33.57
C VAL A 166 39.20 -15.64 34.05
N ARG A 167 39.63 -16.53 33.15
CA ARG A 167 40.18 -17.84 33.54
C ARG A 167 41.45 -17.71 34.38
N SER A 168 42.34 -16.79 34.03
CA SER A 168 43.54 -16.47 34.82
C SER A 168 43.18 -15.94 36.22
N VAL A 169 42.23 -15.01 36.32
CA VAL A 169 41.68 -14.48 37.60
C VAL A 169 41.19 -15.61 38.50
N ASN A 170 40.40 -16.53 37.96
CA ASN A 170 39.84 -17.65 38.72
C ASN A 170 40.93 -18.61 39.21
N SER A 171 41.93 -18.91 38.38
CA SER A 171 43.08 -19.74 38.76
C SER A 171 43.91 -19.10 39.89
N LEU A 172 44.17 -17.80 39.80
CA LEU A 172 44.91 -17.06 40.82
C LEU A 172 44.14 -16.98 42.14
N ALA A 173 42.82 -16.77 42.09
CA ALA A 173 41.96 -16.77 43.28
C ALA A 173 41.99 -18.11 44.03
N GLU A 174 41.97 -19.24 43.31
CA GLU A 174 42.11 -20.57 43.90
C GLU A 174 43.48 -20.78 44.55
N GLN A 175 44.55 -20.33 43.88
CA GLN A 175 45.91 -20.41 44.43
C GLN A 175 46.04 -19.58 45.72
N ILE A 176 45.45 -18.38 45.78
CA ILE A 176 45.43 -17.54 47.00
C ILE A 176 44.65 -18.23 48.12
N ALA A 177 43.51 -18.85 47.82
CA ALA A 177 42.73 -19.60 48.80
C ALA A 177 43.50 -20.80 49.38
N GLU A 178 44.31 -21.48 48.56
CA GLU A 178 45.22 -22.54 49.00
C GLU A 178 46.35 -21.99 49.88
N VAL A 179 46.95 -20.85 49.55
CA VAL A 179 47.94 -20.20 50.42
C VAL A 179 47.33 -19.85 51.78
N ASN A 180 46.13 -19.26 51.81
CA ASN A 180 45.41 -19.00 53.06
C ASN A 180 45.16 -20.28 53.88
N ARG A 181 44.86 -21.41 53.22
CA ARG A 181 44.68 -22.71 53.89
C ARG A 181 45.96 -23.19 54.56
N GLN A 182 47.11 -22.99 53.94
CA GLN A 182 48.41 -23.31 54.52
C GLN A 182 48.74 -22.43 55.73
N MET A 183 48.30 -21.17 55.71
CA MET A 183 48.50 -20.20 56.80
C MET A 183 47.64 -20.48 58.04
N LEU A 184 46.57 -21.28 57.94
CA LEU A 184 45.77 -21.67 59.10
C LEU A 184 46.54 -22.48 60.16
N LYS A 185 47.71 -23.02 59.82
CA LYS A 185 48.55 -23.84 60.72
C LYS A 185 49.19 -23.03 61.85
N LYS A 186 49.17 -21.69 61.79
CA LYS A 186 49.77 -20.79 62.78
C LYS A 186 48.74 -19.78 63.30
N SER A 187 48.96 -19.29 64.52
CA SER A 187 48.01 -18.42 65.22
C SER A 187 48.24 -16.91 64.98
N SER A 188 49.39 -16.53 64.44
CA SER A 188 49.82 -15.16 64.23
C SER A 188 50.61 -15.06 62.92
N GLU A 189 50.49 -13.92 62.22
CA GLU A 189 51.28 -13.62 61.01
C GLU A 189 52.79 -13.76 61.26
N ARG A 190 53.26 -13.37 62.44
CA ARG A 190 54.69 -13.45 62.82
C ARG A 190 55.23 -14.88 62.84
N ASP A 191 54.36 -15.87 63.09
CA ASP A 191 54.76 -17.27 63.18
C ASP A 191 54.70 -17.99 61.82
N GLN A 192 54.28 -17.28 60.76
CA GLN A 192 54.20 -17.81 59.40
C GLN A 192 55.59 -17.91 58.77
N ALA A 193 55.73 -18.83 57.82
CA ALA A 193 56.92 -18.89 56.97
C ALA A 193 56.92 -17.67 56.03
N PRO A 194 58.02 -16.89 55.95
CA PRO A 194 58.11 -15.72 55.07
C PRO A 194 57.77 -16.03 53.61
N GLU A 195 58.18 -17.21 53.11
CA GLU A 195 57.90 -17.67 51.75
C GLU A 195 56.39 -17.76 51.43
N LEU A 196 55.54 -18.13 52.39
CA LEU A 196 54.09 -18.17 52.17
C LEU A 196 53.50 -16.78 52.04
N LEU A 197 54.02 -15.82 52.81
CA LEU A 197 53.59 -14.43 52.73
C LEU A 197 54.09 -13.78 51.43
N ASP A 198 55.33 -14.07 51.01
CA ASP A 198 55.88 -13.65 49.72
C ASP A 198 55.08 -14.24 48.55
N ARG A 199 54.73 -15.53 48.60
CA ARG A 199 53.91 -16.18 47.57
C ARG A 199 52.50 -15.58 47.50
N ARG A 200 51.87 -15.30 48.64
CA ARG A 200 50.57 -14.60 48.70
C ARG A 200 50.67 -13.25 48.01
N ASP A 201 51.67 -12.45 48.36
CA ASP A 201 51.82 -11.09 47.85
C ASP A 201 52.17 -11.07 46.36
N GLN A 202 52.95 -12.05 45.87
CA GLN A 202 53.15 -12.26 44.44
C GLN A 202 51.84 -12.57 43.72
N LEU A 203 51.08 -13.55 44.21
CA LEU A 203 49.79 -13.91 43.59
C LEU A 203 48.80 -12.73 43.58
N LEU A 204 48.86 -11.85 44.58
CA LEU A 204 48.05 -10.62 44.60
C LEU A 204 48.52 -9.61 43.55
N ARG A 205 49.83 -9.49 43.29
CA ARG A 205 50.36 -8.68 42.19
C ARG A 205 49.97 -9.25 40.83
N ASP A 206 50.18 -10.55 40.62
CA ASP A 206 49.78 -11.24 39.39
C ASP A 206 48.27 -11.09 39.15
N LEU A 207 47.44 -11.17 40.21
CA LEU A 207 45.99 -10.97 40.10
C LEU A 207 45.62 -9.52 39.75
N SER A 208 46.40 -8.54 40.21
CA SER A 208 46.15 -7.12 39.97
C SER A 208 46.36 -6.70 38.52
N GLU A 209 47.12 -7.47 37.73
CA GLU A 209 47.25 -7.27 36.28
C GLU A 209 45.89 -7.42 35.58
N TYR A 210 45.11 -8.43 36.00
CA TYR A 210 43.84 -8.75 35.34
C TYR A 210 42.65 -7.96 35.87
N VAL A 211 42.60 -7.72 37.19
CA VAL A 211 41.45 -7.06 37.85
C VAL A 211 41.89 -6.20 39.01
N GLN A 212 41.19 -5.08 39.23
CA GLN A 212 41.42 -4.28 40.43
C GLN A 212 41.00 -5.07 41.68
N ILE A 213 41.94 -5.19 42.63
CA ILE A 213 41.71 -5.89 43.89
C ILE A 213 41.77 -4.96 45.09
N ARG A 214 40.97 -5.27 46.11
CA ARG A 214 41.07 -4.72 47.45
C ARG A 214 41.36 -5.84 48.43
N THR A 215 42.44 -5.69 49.19
CA THR A 215 42.91 -6.72 50.11
C THR A 215 42.72 -6.30 51.57
N SER A 216 42.34 -7.24 52.42
CA SER A 216 42.38 -7.08 53.88
C SER A 216 42.96 -8.33 54.53
N PHE A 217 43.73 -8.15 55.60
CA PHE A 217 44.47 -9.24 56.26
C PHE A 217 43.94 -9.50 57.67
N ASP A 218 43.84 -10.77 58.05
CA ASP A 218 43.50 -11.18 59.40
C ASP A 218 44.73 -11.24 60.33
N LYS A 219 44.53 -11.56 61.61
CA LYS A 219 45.62 -11.65 62.61
C LYS A 219 46.67 -12.73 62.29
N ARG A 220 46.36 -13.67 61.42
CA ARG A 220 47.24 -14.77 60.99
C ARG A 220 47.96 -14.45 59.69
N GLY A 221 47.61 -13.33 59.03
CA GLY A 221 48.09 -12.94 57.72
C GLY A 221 47.28 -13.52 56.56
N SER A 222 46.16 -14.20 56.78
CA SER A 222 45.32 -14.66 55.67
C SER A 222 44.65 -13.47 54.99
N VAL A 223 44.55 -13.47 53.66
CA VAL A 223 43.98 -12.36 52.88
C VAL A 223 42.53 -12.59 52.47
N THR A 224 41.72 -11.54 52.53
CA THR A 224 40.41 -11.45 51.86
C THR A 224 40.54 -10.50 50.68
N VAL A 225 40.14 -10.96 49.50
CA VAL A 225 40.24 -10.22 48.22
C VAL A 225 38.84 -9.87 47.74
N SER A 226 38.60 -8.59 47.45
CA SER A 226 37.33 -8.09 46.92
C SER A 226 37.54 -7.30 45.63
N LEU A 227 36.62 -7.46 44.67
CA LEU A 227 36.60 -6.78 43.36
C LEU A 227 35.68 -5.55 43.33
N SER A 228 34.88 -5.35 44.39
CA SER A 228 33.94 -4.23 44.47
C SER A 228 34.31 -3.25 45.59
N GLU A 229 33.73 -2.06 45.53
CA GLU A 229 33.90 -1.08 46.61
C GLU A 229 33.15 -1.43 47.90
N SER A 230 32.18 -2.34 47.82
CA SER A 230 31.39 -2.76 48.96
C SER A 230 32.23 -3.58 49.93
N SER A 231 32.15 -3.25 51.22
CA SER A 231 32.77 -4.04 52.29
C SER A 231 32.12 -5.43 52.50
N THR A 232 30.99 -5.70 51.84
CA THR A 232 30.20 -6.92 52.05
C THR A 232 29.93 -7.72 50.77
N LYS A 233 30.14 -7.13 49.60
CA LYS A 233 29.89 -7.73 48.28
C LYS A 233 31.16 -7.74 47.42
N GLY A 234 31.16 -8.54 46.37
CA GLY A 234 32.26 -8.66 45.42
C GLY A 234 33.46 -9.43 45.98
N ARG A 235 33.26 -10.36 46.92
CA ARG A 235 34.36 -11.11 47.54
C ARG A 235 34.77 -12.28 46.65
N LEU A 236 35.94 -12.15 46.03
CA LEU A 236 36.54 -13.18 45.20
C LEU A 236 37.23 -14.26 46.06
N VAL A 237 37.93 -13.87 47.12
CA VAL A 237 38.55 -14.80 48.08
C VAL A 237 38.22 -14.37 49.50
N SER A 238 37.72 -15.30 50.32
CA SER A 238 37.41 -15.04 51.74
C SER A 238 37.83 -16.24 52.59
N GLY A 239 38.91 -16.08 53.35
CA GLY A 239 39.51 -17.18 54.11
C GLY A 239 40.08 -18.26 53.17
N ILE A 240 39.58 -19.49 53.25
CA ILE A 240 40.09 -20.64 52.46
C ILE A 240 39.22 -21.00 51.25
N LYS A 241 38.28 -20.13 50.91
CA LYS A 241 37.32 -20.30 49.81
C LYS A 241 37.52 -19.20 48.77
N SER A 242 37.30 -19.56 47.51
CA SER A 242 37.24 -18.65 46.36
C SER A 242 35.88 -18.74 45.66
N SER A 243 35.52 -17.67 44.96
CA SER A 243 34.44 -17.62 43.96
C SER A 243 35.05 -17.58 42.56
N THR A 244 34.28 -17.94 41.55
CA THR A 244 34.61 -17.78 40.13
C THR A 244 33.94 -16.53 39.57
N LEU A 245 34.72 -15.65 38.96
CA LEU A 245 34.25 -14.58 38.11
C LEU A 245 33.79 -15.15 36.76
N ALA A 246 32.64 -14.69 36.28
CA ALA A 246 32.15 -14.92 34.93
C ALA A 246 31.64 -13.59 34.37
N ILE A 247 31.93 -13.35 33.09
CA ILE A 247 31.54 -12.15 32.37
C ILE A 247 31.10 -12.63 30.99
N ASP A 248 29.83 -12.49 30.70
CA ASP A 248 29.23 -12.98 29.46
C ASP A 248 28.36 -11.86 28.86
N PRO A 249 28.23 -11.77 27.52
CA PRO A 249 27.20 -10.94 26.90
C PRO A 249 25.80 -11.33 27.37
N VAL A 250 24.88 -10.37 27.42
CA VAL A 250 23.48 -10.65 27.76
C VAL A 250 22.79 -11.29 26.55
N ASP A 251 22.08 -12.41 26.76
CA ASP A 251 21.45 -13.22 25.70
C ASP A 251 20.59 -12.42 24.69
N ASN A 252 19.91 -11.37 25.15
CA ASN A 252 19.03 -10.51 24.31
C ASN A 252 19.64 -9.14 23.96
N ASP A 253 20.86 -8.86 24.42
CA ASP A 253 21.51 -7.57 24.26
C ASP A 253 23.03 -7.77 24.26
N ARG A 254 23.58 -8.19 23.11
CA ARG A 254 25.01 -8.46 22.93
C ARG A 254 25.88 -7.22 23.15
N ALA A 255 25.30 -6.01 23.12
CA ALA A 255 26.00 -4.77 23.42
C ALA A 255 26.29 -4.60 24.93
N ARG A 256 25.69 -5.44 25.79
CA ARG A 256 25.86 -5.36 27.24
C ARG A 256 26.51 -6.62 27.79
N LEU A 257 27.45 -6.41 28.70
CA LEU A 257 28.11 -7.48 29.46
C LEU A 257 27.48 -7.62 30.84
N GLU A 258 27.18 -8.86 31.23
CA GLU A 258 26.77 -9.22 32.58
C GLU A 258 27.96 -9.73 33.39
N TYR A 259 28.24 -9.10 34.53
CA TYR A 259 29.31 -9.50 35.44
C TYR A 259 28.71 -10.26 36.62
N LYS A 260 29.24 -11.45 36.92
CA LYS A 260 28.75 -12.28 38.04
C LYS A 260 29.88 -12.99 38.76
N LEU A 261 29.74 -13.09 40.08
CA LEU A 261 30.54 -14.00 40.90
C LEU A 261 29.69 -15.22 41.22
N GLN A 262 30.16 -16.40 40.85
CA GLN A 262 29.52 -17.69 41.09
C GLN A 262 30.40 -18.54 42.02
N GLY A 263 29.84 -19.35 42.90
CA GLY A 263 30.63 -20.26 43.74
C GLY A 263 30.14 -20.41 45.18
N GLU A 264 30.98 -20.96 46.07
CA GLU A 264 30.60 -21.32 47.44
C GLU A 264 30.33 -20.13 48.37
N LEU A 265 30.80 -18.93 48.03
CA LEU A 265 30.68 -17.72 48.87
C LEU A 265 29.46 -16.87 48.50
N SER A 266 29.15 -16.75 47.21
CA SER A 266 28.04 -15.96 46.69
C SER A 266 27.75 -16.32 45.22
N ASN A 267 26.47 -16.29 44.83
CA ASN A 267 26.07 -16.14 43.44
C ASN A 267 25.46 -14.74 43.31
N GLU A 268 26.25 -13.74 42.92
CA GLU A 268 25.83 -12.34 42.93
C GLU A 268 26.25 -11.58 41.66
N PRO A 269 25.36 -10.74 41.11
CA PRO A 269 25.71 -9.84 40.02
C PRO A 269 26.63 -8.71 40.54
N LEU A 270 27.58 -8.32 39.70
CA LEU A 270 28.45 -7.17 39.89
C LEU A 270 28.00 -6.02 38.99
N THR A 271 28.24 -4.79 39.42
CA THR A 271 27.93 -3.59 38.61
C THR A 271 28.96 -3.31 37.51
N GLY A 272 30.08 -4.04 37.50
CA GLY A 272 31.20 -3.84 36.59
C GLY A 272 32.54 -4.00 37.32
N LEU A 273 33.64 -3.87 36.56
CA LEU A 273 35.01 -3.91 37.08
C LEU A 273 35.69 -2.55 36.91
N PRO A 274 36.33 -1.99 37.95
CA PRO A 274 36.91 -0.66 37.84
C PRO A 274 38.20 -0.57 37.01
N SER A 275 39.06 -1.60 37.03
CA SER A 275 40.37 -1.59 36.37
C SER A 275 40.91 -3.02 36.17
N GLY A 276 42.08 -3.14 35.53
CA GLY A 276 42.72 -4.38 35.05
C GLY A 276 42.42 -4.66 33.57
N SER A 277 43.19 -5.57 32.96
CA SER A 277 43.04 -5.94 31.54
C SER A 277 41.62 -6.40 31.18
N VAL A 278 40.96 -7.16 32.07
CA VAL A 278 39.56 -7.60 31.91
C VAL A 278 38.62 -6.40 31.75
N ALA A 279 38.82 -5.34 32.55
CA ALA A 279 38.02 -4.13 32.45
C ALA A 279 38.34 -3.34 31.17
N GLY A 280 39.59 -3.38 30.71
CA GLY A 280 40.02 -2.77 29.44
C GLY A 280 39.33 -3.39 28.23
N TYR A 281 39.39 -4.71 28.08
CA TYR A 281 38.70 -5.43 27.00
C TYR A 281 37.18 -5.25 27.06
N ALA A 282 36.62 -5.29 28.27
CA ALA A 282 35.18 -5.12 28.46
C ALA A 282 34.71 -3.72 28.00
N ARG A 283 35.42 -2.65 28.38
CA ARG A 283 35.10 -1.28 27.95
C ARG A 283 35.27 -1.08 26.45
N PHE A 284 36.34 -1.62 25.86
CA PHE A 284 36.51 -1.54 24.42
C PHE A 284 35.31 -2.17 23.70
N TYR A 285 34.93 -3.38 24.10
CA TYR A 285 33.78 -4.09 23.52
C TYR A 285 32.47 -3.30 23.72
N SER A 286 32.09 -2.98 24.96
CA SER A 286 30.76 -2.44 25.26
C SER A 286 30.59 -0.95 25.03
N GLU A 287 31.66 -0.15 25.07
CA GLU A 287 31.58 1.31 24.92
C GLU A 287 32.10 1.80 23.57
N THR A 288 33.17 1.18 23.04
CA THR A 288 33.80 1.66 21.79
C THR A 288 33.28 0.91 20.58
N LEU A 289 33.41 -0.42 20.55
CA LEU A 289 33.06 -1.24 19.40
C LEU A 289 31.56 -1.18 19.11
N VAL A 290 30.72 -1.37 20.14
CA VAL A 290 29.25 -1.24 20.03
C VAL A 290 28.84 0.12 19.46
N ASN A 291 29.45 1.21 19.91
CA ASN A 291 29.11 2.54 19.41
C ASN A 291 29.48 2.68 17.93
N VAL A 292 30.67 2.24 17.53
CA VAL A 292 31.14 2.30 16.13
C VAL A 292 30.28 1.41 15.21
N THR A 293 29.89 0.20 15.66
CA THR A 293 28.98 -0.65 14.90
C THR A 293 27.62 0.03 14.73
N GLY A 294 27.07 0.64 15.79
CA GLY A 294 25.81 1.37 15.71
C GLY A 294 25.86 2.62 14.81
N GLU A 295 26.98 3.34 14.79
CA GLU A 295 27.20 4.46 13.87
C GLU A 295 27.30 3.99 12.41
N LEU A 296 27.94 2.84 12.16
CA LEU A 296 28.00 2.22 10.83
C LEU A 296 26.60 1.78 10.35
N ASP A 297 25.79 1.19 11.23
CA ASP A 297 24.40 0.82 10.94
C ASP A 297 23.53 2.06 10.67
N THR A 298 23.72 3.12 11.43
CA THR A 298 23.02 4.40 11.22
C THR A 298 23.37 4.97 9.84
N LEU A 299 24.64 4.92 9.45
CA LEU A 299 25.08 5.38 8.13
C LEU A 299 24.46 4.55 6.99
N ALA A 300 24.39 3.21 7.16
CA ALA A 300 23.75 2.33 6.20
C ALA A 300 22.24 2.62 6.08
N ASN A 301 21.52 2.77 7.20
CA ASN A 301 20.09 3.11 7.21
C ASN A 301 19.81 4.44 6.49
N VAL A 302 20.55 5.50 6.81
CA VAL A 302 20.35 6.81 6.17
C VAL A 302 20.64 6.75 4.67
N LEU A 303 21.65 6.00 4.24
CA LEU A 303 21.91 5.76 2.83
C LEU A 303 20.72 5.06 2.15
N ILE A 304 20.20 3.98 2.75
CA ILE A 304 19.07 3.20 2.23
C ILE A 304 17.84 4.11 2.09
N ASP A 305 17.49 4.82 3.16
CA ASP A 305 16.30 5.68 3.20
C ASP A 305 16.35 6.80 2.16
N GLU A 306 17.46 7.55 2.09
CA GLU A 306 17.58 8.68 1.16
C GLU A 306 17.63 8.21 -0.31
N VAL A 307 18.31 7.09 -0.59
CA VAL A 307 18.38 6.55 -1.97
C VAL A 307 17.02 5.98 -2.39
N ASN A 308 16.36 5.20 -1.53
CA ASN A 308 15.03 4.64 -1.83
C ASN A 308 13.99 5.74 -2.01
N ALA A 309 13.98 6.76 -1.15
CA ALA A 309 13.06 7.89 -1.26
C ALA A 309 13.18 8.64 -2.60
N ILE A 310 14.38 8.68 -3.19
CA ILE A 310 14.59 9.26 -4.52
C ILE A 310 14.16 8.26 -5.59
N GLN A 311 14.60 7.00 -5.49
CA GLN A 311 14.34 5.95 -6.47
C GLN A 311 12.84 5.74 -6.72
N VAL A 312 12.01 5.59 -5.68
CA VAL A 312 10.56 5.31 -5.81
C VAL A 312 9.74 6.46 -6.40
N THR A 313 10.33 7.66 -6.48
CA THR A 313 9.70 8.85 -7.08
C THR A 313 10.19 9.14 -8.50
N GLY A 314 10.99 8.25 -9.07
CA GLY A 314 11.48 8.36 -10.45
C GLY A 314 10.91 7.29 -11.38
N LEU A 315 11.38 7.31 -12.61
CA LEU A 315 11.09 6.33 -13.65
C LEU A 315 12.33 5.55 -14.05
N ASP A 316 12.14 4.25 -14.18
CA ASP A 316 13.14 3.32 -14.68
C ASP A 316 13.36 3.44 -16.20
N GLY A 317 14.22 2.58 -16.76
CA GLY A 317 14.52 2.56 -18.19
C GLY A 317 13.37 2.05 -19.08
N GLU A 318 12.32 1.47 -18.50
CA GLU A 318 11.11 1.01 -19.19
C GLU A 318 9.95 2.01 -19.06
N GLY A 319 10.11 3.03 -18.22
CA GLY A 319 9.11 4.05 -17.94
C GLY A 319 8.16 3.70 -16.80
N ASN A 320 8.44 2.65 -16.04
CA ASN A 320 7.70 2.30 -14.82
C ASN A 320 8.24 3.11 -13.62
N LEU A 321 7.44 3.21 -12.56
CA LEU A 321 7.90 3.79 -11.29
C LEU A 321 9.01 2.93 -10.68
N GLY A 322 9.97 3.58 -10.03
CA GLY A 322 11.06 2.88 -9.34
C GLY A 322 10.58 2.01 -8.18
N GLU A 323 11.18 0.84 -8.05
CA GLU A 323 11.12 -0.04 -6.86
C GLU A 323 12.23 0.37 -5.86
N ASP A 324 12.22 -0.16 -4.64
CA ASP A 324 13.29 0.11 -3.66
C ASP A 324 14.68 -0.21 -4.23
N TYR A 325 15.67 0.63 -3.91
CA TYR A 325 17.03 0.52 -4.44
C TYR A 325 17.87 -0.45 -3.61
N PHE A 326 17.85 -0.24 -2.29
CA PHE A 326 18.50 -1.07 -1.29
C PHE A 326 17.46 -1.65 -0.33
N GLN A 327 17.78 -2.79 0.27
CA GLN A 327 17.01 -3.43 1.32
C GLN A 327 17.94 -3.92 2.43
N VAL A 328 17.39 -4.16 3.62
CA VAL A 328 18.10 -4.80 4.73
C VAL A 328 17.64 -6.24 4.83
N VAL A 329 18.54 -7.18 4.57
CA VAL A 329 18.30 -8.62 4.74
C VAL A 329 18.94 -9.06 6.05
N PRO A 330 18.18 -9.50 7.06
CA PRO A 330 18.75 -9.96 8.32
C PRO A 330 19.71 -11.13 8.13
N SER A 331 20.86 -11.06 8.79
CA SER A 331 21.79 -12.19 8.92
C SER A 331 21.46 -12.99 10.18
N PHE A 332 22.03 -14.19 10.31
CA PHE A 332 21.82 -15.03 11.49
C PHE A 332 23.15 -15.49 12.04
N ASP A 333 23.36 -15.21 13.31
CA ASP A 333 24.38 -15.87 14.10
C ASP A 333 23.88 -17.26 14.53
N VAL A 334 24.77 -18.25 14.48
CA VAL A 334 24.45 -19.66 14.71
C VAL A 334 25.08 -20.11 16.02
N ASP A 335 24.30 -20.04 17.10
CA ASP A 335 24.70 -20.56 18.41
C ASP A 335 24.48 -22.08 18.46
N ARG A 336 25.57 -22.86 18.46
CA ARG A 336 25.52 -24.33 18.50
C ARG A 336 25.36 -24.89 19.92
N GLY A 337 25.38 -24.07 20.96
CA GLY A 337 25.33 -24.48 22.36
C GLY A 337 26.33 -25.60 22.69
N ALA A 338 25.87 -26.62 23.42
CA ALA A 338 26.68 -27.78 23.79
C ALA A 338 26.71 -28.91 22.74
N SER A 339 26.47 -28.60 21.46
CA SER A 339 26.52 -29.58 20.36
C SER A 339 27.91 -30.19 20.18
N SER A 340 27.96 -31.46 19.75
CA SER A 340 29.20 -32.22 19.59
C SER A 340 29.50 -32.61 18.13
N GLY A 341 28.53 -32.45 17.23
CA GLY A 341 28.72 -32.65 15.80
C GLY A 341 29.49 -31.53 15.11
N ASP A 342 30.06 -31.86 13.96
CA ASP A 342 30.82 -30.96 13.08
C ASP A 342 29.96 -30.67 11.84
N TYR A 343 29.07 -29.69 11.96
CA TYR A 343 28.12 -29.29 10.93
C TYR A 343 28.13 -27.78 10.70
N GLU A 344 27.89 -27.35 9.48
CA GLU A 344 27.70 -25.95 9.07
C GLU A 344 26.22 -25.67 8.83
N VAL A 345 25.80 -24.43 9.07
CA VAL A 345 24.43 -23.97 8.89
C VAL A 345 24.45 -22.75 7.96
N GLN A 346 23.64 -22.80 6.91
CA GLN A 346 23.37 -21.67 6.03
C GLN A 346 21.89 -21.32 6.14
N VAL A 347 21.58 -20.03 6.23
CA VAL A 347 20.22 -19.51 6.37
C VAL A 347 19.94 -18.56 5.22
N VAL A 348 18.78 -18.71 4.60
CA VAL A 348 18.27 -17.82 3.56
C VAL A 348 16.90 -17.32 3.99
N VAL A 349 16.74 -16.00 4.01
CA VAL A 349 15.43 -15.36 4.20
C VAL A 349 14.69 -15.41 2.87
N ASN A 350 13.49 -16.01 2.85
CA ASN A 350 12.73 -16.22 1.62
C ASN A 350 12.07 -14.93 1.13
N ASN A 351 11.56 -14.10 2.05
CA ASN A 351 10.93 -12.80 1.76
C ASN A 351 11.40 -11.75 2.78
N PRO A 352 12.50 -11.02 2.52
CA PRO A 352 13.09 -10.08 3.47
C PRO A 352 12.15 -8.92 3.88
N GLU A 353 11.28 -8.44 2.99
CA GLU A 353 10.42 -7.27 3.24
C GLU A 353 9.36 -7.52 4.33
N ASP A 354 8.83 -8.75 4.39
CA ASP A 354 7.77 -9.14 5.34
C ASP A 354 8.32 -9.93 6.54
N TYR A 355 9.64 -10.15 6.61
CA TYR A 355 10.23 -11.03 7.62
C TYR A 355 10.35 -10.33 8.97
N GLU A 356 9.65 -10.84 9.99
CA GLU A 356 9.83 -10.43 11.38
C GLU A 356 10.98 -11.22 12.03
N PRO A 357 12.11 -10.57 12.37
CA PRO A 357 13.27 -11.25 12.91
C PRO A 357 12.95 -11.89 14.27
N SER A 358 13.11 -13.21 14.37
CA SER A 358 12.89 -13.95 15.60
C SER A 358 13.92 -15.07 15.77
N GLN A 359 14.17 -15.43 17.03
CA GLN A 359 15.08 -16.51 17.37
C GLN A 359 14.49 -17.86 16.95
N VAL A 360 15.27 -18.68 16.24
CA VAL A 360 14.83 -19.99 15.75
C VAL A 360 15.70 -21.10 16.32
N ALA A 361 15.12 -21.93 17.19
CA ALA A 361 15.79 -23.12 17.71
C ALA A 361 15.57 -24.31 16.77
N VAL A 362 16.66 -24.98 16.38
CA VAL A 362 16.66 -26.16 15.51
C VAL A 362 17.32 -27.32 16.24
N LEU A 363 16.64 -28.46 16.29
CA LEU A 363 17.08 -29.66 17.03
C LEU A 363 17.23 -30.84 16.08
N TYR A 364 18.17 -31.74 16.38
CA TYR A 364 18.35 -32.97 15.61
C TYR A 364 17.57 -34.15 16.22
N ASP A 365 16.63 -34.72 15.47
CA ASP A 365 15.91 -35.93 15.87
C ASP A 365 16.72 -37.18 15.46
N GLY A 366 17.45 -37.74 16.43
CA GLY A 366 18.24 -38.96 16.23
C GLY A 366 17.43 -40.21 15.85
N SER A 367 16.11 -40.23 16.06
CA SER A 367 15.26 -41.36 15.67
C SER A 367 14.87 -41.32 14.19
N ARG A 368 14.73 -40.11 13.63
CA ARG A 368 14.38 -39.87 12.23
C ARG A 368 15.59 -39.56 11.34
N GLY A 369 16.70 -39.16 11.95
CA GLY A 369 17.90 -38.70 11.26
C GLY A 369 17.69 -37.37 10.53
N LEU A 370 16.85 -36.49 11.08
CA LEU A 370 16.44 -35.23 10.45
C LEU A 370 16.49 -34.08 11.47
N TRP A 371 16.81 -32.89 10.99
CA TRP A 371 16.67 -31.66 11.76
C TRP A 371 15.20 -31.25 11.83
N TYR A 372 14.79 -30.57 12.88
CA TYR A 372 13.46 -30.01 12.99
C TYR A 372 13.44 -28.70 13.77
N SER A 373 12.46 -27.86 13.45
CA SER A 373 12.16 -26.64 14.19
C SER A 373 10.65 -26.45 14.26
N THR A 374 10.19 -25.60 15.18
CA THR A 374 8.79 -25.21 15.28
C THR A 374 8.62 -23.87 14.59
N ASP A 375 7.76 -23.83 13.58
CA ASP A 375 7.46 -22.64 12.81
C ASP A 375 6.61 -21.64 13.62
N GLY A 376 6.48 -20.39 13.17
CA GLY A 376 5.76 -19.33 13.89
C GLY A 376 4.27 -19.63 14.12
N ASP A 377 3.68 -20.53 13.34
CA ASP A 377 2.31 -21.04 13.48
C ASP A 377 2.18 -22.18 14.51
N GLY A 378 3.28 -22.57 15.16
CA GLY A 378 3.35 -23.65 16.14
C GLY A 378 3.53 -25.06 15.54
N THR A 379 3.70 -25.17 14.22
CA THR A 379 3.83 -26.46 13.53
C THR A 379 5.29 -26.91 13.49
N THR A 380 5.58 -28.16 13.89
CA THR A 380 6.94 -28.71 13.76
C THR A 380 7.24 -29.13 12.32
N ARG A 381 8.28 -28.57 11.73
CA ARG A 381 8.79 -28.89 10.38
C ARG A 381 10.07 -29.70 10.49
N PHE A 382 10.20 -30.72 9.65
CA PHE A 382 11.40 -31.56 9.56
C PHE A 382 12.17 -31.25 8.27
N SER A 383 13.49 -31.36 8.32
CA SER A 383 14.36 -31.27 7.17
C SER A 383 14.17 -32.46 6.23
N ASN A 384 14.71 -32.36 5.01
CA ASN A 384 14.94 -33.53 4.18
C ASN A 384 16.22 -34.28 4.62
N GLN A 385 16.51 -35.42 3.98
CA GLN A 385 17.70 -36.24 4.26
C GLN A 385 19.03 -35.55 3.94
N LEU A 386 19.00 -34.43 3.20
CA LEU A 386 20.17 -33.62 2.88
C LEU A 386 20.36 -32.45 3.86
N GLY A 387 19.57 -32.38 4.94
CA GLY A 387 19.66 -31.31 5.94
C GLY A 387 19.00 -29.99 5.54
N LEU A 388 18.19 -29.97 4.47
CA LEU A 388 17.42 -28.79 4.07
C LEU A 388 16.09 -28.74 4.85
N LEU A 389 15.96 -27.76 5.73
CA LEU A 389 14.77 -27.43 6.49
C LEU A 389 14.11 -26.18 5.88
N LYS A 390 12.85 -26.30 5.47
CA LYS A 390 12.06 -25.18 4.95
C LYS A 390 11.01 -24.79 5.99
N LEU A 391 11.12 -23.57 6.49
CA LEU A 391 10.11 -22.87 7.28
C LEU A 391 9.33 -21.91 6.35
N ASN A 392 8.29 -21.25 6.87
CA ASN A 392 7.53 -20.28 6.07
C ASN A 392 8.46 -19.16 5.55
N ASP A 393 9.24 -18.55 6.44
CA ASP A 393 10.03 -17.36 6.09
C ASP A 393 11.53 -17.65 5.88
N LEU A 394 12.00 -18.81 6.35
CA LEU A 394 13.41 -19.18 6.30
C LEU A 394 13.64 -20.52 5.59
N THR A 395 14.73 -20.59 4.84
CA THR A 395 15.31 -21.84 4.38
C THR A 395 16.65 -22.06 5.08
N ILE A 396 16.76 -23.17 5.81
CA ILE A 396 17.94 -23.52 6.61
C ILE A 396 18.57 -24.78 6.00
N GLN A 397 19.83 -24.68 5.60
CA GLN A 397 20.60 -25.80 5.08
C GLN A 397 21.68 -26.18 6.08
N VAL A 398 21.63 -27.41 6.58
CA VAL A 398 22.63 -27.95 7.49
C VAL A 398 23.48 -29.00 6.76
N THR A 399 24.81 -28.86 6.80
CA THR A 399 25.74 -29.79 6.12
C THR A 399 26.86 -30.22 7.05
N GLY A 400 27.12 -31.52 7.15
CA GLY A 400 28.24 -32.06 7.94
C GLY A 400 27.86 -33.29 8.76
N ASN A 401 28.67 -33.60 9.77
CA ASN A 401 28.48 -34.75 10.64
C ASN A 401 27.69 -34.35 11.89
N VAL A 402 26.57 -35.03 12.11
CA VAL A 402 25.64 -34.74 13.20
C VAL A 402 25.59 -35.89 14.20
N ASN A 403 25.50 -35.56 15.48
CA ASN A 403 25.36 -36.48 16.59
C ASN A 403 23.98 -36.36 17.24
N VAL A 404 23.53 -37.43 17.89
CA VAL A 404 22.26 -37.41 18.63
C VAL A 404 22.36 -36.43 19.80
N GLY A 405 21.45 -35.46 19.85
CA GLY A 405 21.44 -34.40 20.86
C GLY A 405 22.01 -33.07 20.37
N ASP A 406 22.49 -32.99 19.13
CA ASP A 406 22.90 -31.71 18.54
C ASP A 406 21.68 -30.78 18.33
N GLN A 407 21.91 -29.50 18.59
CA GLN A 407 20.95 -28.41 18.45
C GLN A 407 21.70 -27.12 18.13
N PHE A 408 21.03 -26.19 17.45
CA PHE A 408 21.53 -24.83 17.30
C PHE A 408 20.38 -23.83 17.36
N THR A 409 20.71 -22.60 17.70
CA THR A 409 19.79 -21.49 17.75
C THR A 409 20.26 -20.43 16.77
N LEU A 410 19.36 -19.98 15.91
CA LEU A 410 19.59 -18.87 15.01
C LEU A 410 19.17 -17.58 15.71
N ASN A 411 20.13 -16.70 15.94
CA ASN A 411 19.89 -15.37 16.49
C ASN A 411 19.93 -14.36 15.34
N PRO A 412 18.82 -13.70 15.01
CA PRO A 412 18.82 -12.71 13.93
C PRO A 412 19.68 -11.52 14.30
N ASP A 413 20.54 -11.11 13.39
CA ASP A 413 21.21 -9.82 13.39
C ASP A 413 20.49 -8.88 12.41
N THR A 414 20.09 -7.73 12.93
CA THR A 414 19.31 -6.70 12.21
C THR A 414 20.14 -5.45 11.92
N GLY A 415 21.46 -5.51 12.13
CA GLY A 415 22.39 -4.45 11.79
C GLY A 415 22.31 -4.11 10.30
N ALA A 416 21.93 -2.88 9.99
CA ALA A 416 21.74 -2.42 8.62
C ALA A 416 23.01 -2.52 7.78
N ALA A 417 24.20 -2.30 8.38
CA ALA A 417 25.46 -2.42 7.68
C ALA A 417 25.79 -3.88 7.30
N GLN A 418 25.42 -4.85 8.14
CA GLN A 418 25.61 -6.26 7.83
C GLN A 418 24.55 -6.78 6.85
N GLY A 419 23.33 -6.24 6.92
CA GLY A 419 22.19 -6.69 6.11
C GLY A 419 21.97 -5.94 4.80
N ILE A 420 22.61 -4.79 4.56
CA ILE A 420 22.38 -4.00 3.34
C ILE A 420 22.70 -4.80 2.08
N GLN A 421 21.73 -4.86 1.17
CA GLN A 421 21.83 -5.49 -0.15
C GLN A 421 21.07 -4.66 -1.19
N LEU A 422 21.34 -4.88 -2.48
CA LEU A 422 20.48 -4.35 -3.53
C LEU A 422 19.13 -5.07 -3.53
N ALA A 423 18.06 -4.29 -3.68
CA ALA A 423 16.74 -4.81 -4.01
C ALA A 423 16.55 -4.97 -5.53
N LEU A 424 17.32 -4.22 -6.33
CA LEU A 424 17.26 -4.27 -7.79
C LEU A 424 18.11 -5.42 -8.37
N ASP A 425 17.53 -6.17 -9.30
CA ASP A 425 18.17 -7.28 -10.04
C ASP A 425 18.74 -6.86 -11.41
N ASP A 426 18.25 -5.76 -11.98
CA ASP A 426 18.72 -5.19 -13.25
C ASP A 426 18.94 -3.67 -13.13
N GLY A 427 19.99 -3.17 -13.79
CA GLY A 427 20.26 -1.73 -13.89
C GLY A 427 19.18 -0.96 -14.66
N ILE A 428 18.42 -1.62 -15.54
CA ILE A 428 17.26 -1.02 -16.21
C ILE A 428 16.24 -0.49 -15.18
N LYS A 429 16.09 -1.15 -14.03
CA LYS A 429 15.17 -0.71 -12.96
C LYS A 429 15.62 0.55 -12.19
N ILE A 430 16.85 1.04 -12.42
CA ILE A 430 17.33 2.27 -11.76
C ILE A 430 16.49 3.47 -12.24
N ALA A 431 15.83 4.16 -11.33
CA ALA A 431 14.90 5.22 -11.68
C ALA A 431 15.64 6.54 -11.92
N THR A 432 16.09 6.79 -13.15
CA THR A 432 16.92 7.96 -13.47
C THR A 432 16.14 9.23 -13.75
N SER A 433 14.88 9.08 -14.13
CA SER A 433 14.09 10.16 -14.75
C SER A 433 12.97 10.61 -13.82
N SER A 434 12.56 11.87 -13.83
CA SER A 434 11.37 12.31 -13.07
C SER A 434 10.07 11.85 -13.75
N LEU A 435 8.93 11.89 -13.04
CA LEU A 435 7.63 11.51 -13.63
C LEU A 435 7.23 12.38 -14.85
N PHE A 436 7.63 13.65 -14.86
CA PHE A 436 7.30 14.59 -15.91
C PHE A 436 8.56 15.29 -16.43
N ARG A 437 8.58 15.59 -17.73
CA ARG A 437 9.64 16.38 -18.38
C ARG A 437 9.02 17.69 -18.84
N VAL A 438 9.74 18.80 -18.58
CA VAL A 438 9.34 20.12 -19.05
C VAL A 438 10.29 20.56 -20.16
N THR A 439 9.73 20.93 -21.30
CA THR A 439 10.48 21.39 -22.46
C THR A 439 10.11 22.85 -22.74
N PRO A 440 10.96 23.82 -22.35
CA PRO A 440 10.72 25.23 -22.66
C PRO A 440 10.87 25.49 -24.16
N SER A 441 10.04 26.41 -24.69
CA SER A 441 10.17 26.85 -26.07
C SER A 441 11.48 27.60 -26.31
N ALA A 442 12.12 27.34 -27.45
CA ALA A 442 13.36 28.01 -27.85
C ALA A 442 13.19 29.52 -28.10
N THR A 443 11.95 30.01 -28.20
CA THR A 443 11.63 31.43 -28.36
C THR A 443 11.37 32.15 -27.05
N ASN A 444 11.45 31.46 -25.91
CA ASN A 444 11.23 32.06 -24.60
C ASN A 444 12.22 33.19 -24.31
N SER A 445 11.71 34.21 -23.63
CA SER A 445 12.43 35.43 -23.27
C SER A 445 12.45 35.71 -21.77
N GLY A 446 11.68 34.96 -20.98
CA GLY A 446 11.64 34.97 -19.52
C GLY A 446 11.87 33.61 -18.86
N THR A 447 11.39 32.51 -19.45
CA THR A 447 11.45 31.15 -18.85
C THR A 447 12.45 30.23 -19.54
N PHE A 448 13.52 29.81 -18.85
CA PHE A 448 14.62 29.03 -19.47
C PHE A 448 14.82 27.62 -18.90
N ASP A 449 14.59 27.39 -17.60
CA ASP A 449 14.80 26.09 -16.95
C ASP A 449 13.61 25.74 -16.01
N PRO A 450 12.38 25.64 -16.54
CA PRO A 450 11.23 25.28 -15.73
C PRO A 450 11.34 23.81 -15.26
N LYS A 451 10.97 23.54 -14.01
CA LYS A 451 11.05 22.21 -13.40
C LYS A 451 9.68 21.76 -12.92
N ALA A 452 9.32 20.50 -13.21
CA ALA A 452 8.07 19.92 -12.72
C ALA A 452 8.31 18.95 -11.57
N SER A 453 7.46 19.02 -10.57
CA SER A 453 7.27 18.01 -9.53
C SER A 453 5.80 17.59 -9.52
N TYR A 454 5.53 16.35 -9.11
CA TYR A 454 4.17 15.83 -9.02
C TYR A 454 3.82 15.44 -7.59
N SER A 455 2.63 15.83 -7.16
CA SER A 455 1.99 15.40 -5.93
C SER A 455 0.53 15.12 -6.21
N ILE A 456 -0.03 14.08 -5.58
CA ILE A 456 -1.46 13.77 -5.71
C ILE A 456 -2.29 14.96 -5.22
N THR A 457 -3.28 15.39 -6.00
CA THR A 457 -4.18 16.49 -5.64
C THR A 457 -5.24 15.98 -4.67
N GLU A 458 -5.48 16.72 -3.57
CA GLU A 458 -6.63 16.42 -2.69
C GLU A 458 -7.95 16.79 -3.39
N LEU A 459 -8.96 15.93 -3.24
CA LEU A 459 -10.29 16.20 -3.77
C LEU A 459 -10.88 17.51 -3.23
N PRO A 460 -11.52 18.34 -4.08
CA PRO A 460 -12.18 19.56 -3.65
C PRO A 460 -13.17 19.31 -2.50
N ARG A 461 -13.01 20.06 -1.40
CA ARG A 461 -13.83 19.90 -0.19
C ARG A 461 -15.15 20.67 -0.30
N GLY A 462 -16.14 20.23 0.47
CA GLY A 462 -17.40 20.96 0.64
C GLY A 462 -18.51 20.58 -0.33
N ALA A 463 -18.43 19.41 -0.97
CA ALA A 463 -19.59 18.82 -1.64
C ALA A 463 -20.64 18.35 -0.63
N ARG A 464 -21.92 18.37 -1.03
CA ARG A 464 -23.03 17.93 -0.17
C ARG A 464 -23.05 16.42 0.06
N PHE A 465 -22.73 15.66 -0.97
CA PHE A 465 -22.70 14.20 -0.95
C PHE A 465 -21.37 13.69 -1.46
N ASN A 466 -20.91 12.59 -0.86
CA ASN A 466 -19.82 11.81 -1.43
C ASN A 466 -20.35 11.02 -2.63
N LEU A 467 -19.52 10.81 -3.66
CA LEU A 467 -19.93 10.09 -4.87
C LEU A 467 -20.54 8.72 -4.56
N ASN A 468 -19.94 7.97 -3.64
CA ASN A 468 -20.41 6.63 -3.23
C ASN A 468 -21.86 6.61 -2.70
N GLU A 469 -22.37 7.73 -2.19
CA GLU A 469 -23.77 7.84 -1.74
C GLU A 469 -24.75 7.83 -2.92
N LEU A 470 -24.35 8.42 -4.05
CA LEU A 470 -25.13 8.48 -5.29
C LEU A 470 -25.05 7.17 -6.10
N GLU A 471 -24.04 6.34 -5.87
CA GLU A 471 -23.80 5.06 -6.56
C GLU A 471 -24.57 3.86 -5.97
N THR A 472 -25.41 4.09 -4.95
CA THR A 472 -26.21 3.03 -4.32
C THR A 472 -27.36 2.51 -5.19
N GLY A 473 -27.61 3.15 -6.35
CA GLY A 473 -28.77 2.90 -7.21
C GLY A 473 -30.09 3.44 -6.65
N ARG A 474 -30.07 4.12 -5.49
CA ARG A 474 -31.26 4.77 -4.91
C ARG A 474 -31.24 6.27 -5.21
N PRO A 475 -32.31 6.83 -5.80
CA PRO A 475 -32.41 8.27 -6.04
C PRO A 475 -32.27 9.09 -4.75
N LEU A 476 -31.36 10.06 -4.76
CA LEU A 476 -31.16 11.00 -3.65
C LEU A 476 -31.74 12.37 -4.00
N ALA A 477 -32.43 12.99 -3.05
CA ALA A 477 -32.98 14.33 -3.24
C ALA A 477 -31.87 15.39 -3.26
N VAL A 478 -31.86 16.20 -4.31
CA VAL A 478 -30.92 17.30 -4.52
C VAL A 478 -31.68 18.62 -4.69
N THR A 479 -31.07 19.70 -4.23
CA THR A 479 -31.61 21.06 -4.33
C THR A 479 -30.60 22.00 -4.93
N SER A 480 -31.08 23.06 -5.57
CA SER A 480 -30.21 24.02 -6.23
C SER A 480 -29.28 24.75 -5.24
N SER A 481 -28.08 25.03 -5.72
CA SER A 481 -26.98 25.61 -4.96
C SER A 481 -25.90 26.12 -5.91
N GLN A 482 -25.62 27.42 -5.85
CA GLN A 482 -24.53 28.06 -6.60
C GLN A 482 -23.25 28.21 -5.78
N VAL A 483 -23.20 27.70 -4.54
CA VAL A 483 -22.04 27.87 -3.64
C VAL A 483 -21.53 26.55 -3.05
N THR A 484 -22.24 25.46 -3.31
CA THR A 484 -21.93 24.14 -2.78
C THR A 484 -22.24 23.12 -3.86
N PRO A 485 -21.24 22.40 -4.40
CA PRO A 485 -21.50 21.34 -5.35
C PRO A 485 -22.29 20.21 -4.68
N VAL A 486 -23.09 19.51 -5.48
CA VAL A 486 -23.80 18.30 -5.06
C VAL A 486 -22.80 17.19 -4.76
N THR A 487 -21.87 16.95 -5.69
CA THR A 487 -20.79 15.99 -5.55
C THR A 487 -19.60 16.38 -6.42
N VAL A 488 -18.48 15.66 -6.27
CA VAL A 488 -17.30 15.75 -7.13
C VAL A 488 -17.05 14.37 -7.72
N ILE A 489 -16.92 14.28 -9.03
CA ILE A 489 -16.40 13.08 -9.69
C ILE A 489 -14.87 13.17 -9.67
N PRO A 490 -14.16 12.25 -9.00
CA PRO A 490 -12.71 12.27 -8.97
C PRO A 490 -12.13 11.94 -10.34
N ALA A 491 -10.93 12.44 -10.63
CA ALA A 491 -10.10 11.94 -11.72
C ALA A 491 -9.86 10.41 -11.63
N GLY A 492 -9.60 9.77 -12.78
CA GLY A 492 -9.37 8.33 -12.90
C GLY A 492 -10.57 7.52 -13.40
N LYS A 493 -11.63 8.17 -13.88
CA LYS A 493 -12.84 7.53 -14.42
C LYS A 493 -12.77 7.38 -15.94
N SER A 494 -13.44 6.36 -16.48
CA SER A 494 -13.62 6.13 -17.92
C SER A 494 -15.05 6.41 -18.40
N GLY A 495 -16.01 6.46 -17.46
CA GLY A 495 -17.41 6.74 -17.74
C GLY A 495 -18.15 7.24 -16.50
N VAL A 496 -19.08 8.16 -16.71
CA VAL A 496 -20.00 8.70 -15.70
C VAL A 496 -21.39 8.71 -16.31
N ASP A 497 -22.36 8.12 -15.63
CA ASP A 497 -23.77 8.13 -16.00
C ASP A 497 -24.57 8.69 -14.82
N LEU A 498 -25.24 9.82 -15.03
CA LEU A 498 -26.08 10.48 -14.05
C LEU A 498 -27.52 10.44 -14.53
N LEU A 499 -28.44 9.98 -13.68
CA LEU A 499 -29.86 10.08 -13.94
C LEU A 499 -30.46 11.18 -13.06
N PHE A 500 -31.02 12.20 -13.69
CA PHE A 500 -31.56 13.38 -13.06
C PHE A 500 -33.06 13.51 -13.35
N ASP A 501 -33.87 13.47 -12.30
CA ASP A 501 -35.33 13.57 -12.36
C ASP A 501 -35.79 14.81 -11.57
N PRO A 502 -36.10 15.94 -12.24
CA PRO A 502 -36.65 17.11 -11.57
C PRO A 502 -38.11 16.89 -11.16
N GLU A 503 -38.52 17.24 -9.94
CA GLU A 503 -39.93 17.15 -9.57
C GLU A 503 -40.82 18.08 -10.43
N SER A 504 -42.11 17.76 -10.55
CA SER A 504 -43.05 18.54 -11.34
C SER A 504 -43.06 20.03 -10.93
N GLY A 505 -42.78 20.91 -11.88
CA GLY A 505 -42.67 22.36 -11.67
C GLY A 505 -41.29 22.85 -11.23
N SER A 506 -40.30 21.97 -11.09
CA SER A 506 -38.90 22.35 -10.92
C SER A 506 -38.27 22.74 -12.27
N ASP A 507 -37.46 23.79 -12.25
CA ASP A 507 -36.59 24.21 -13.35
C ASP A 507 -35.11 23.91 -13.03
N ASN A 508 -34.86 22.96 -12.12
CA ASN A 508 -33.50 22.58 -11.77
C ASN A 508 -32.79 21.96 -12.97
N ALA A 509 -31.54 22.34 -13.17
CA ALA A 509 -30.63 21.78 -14.15
C ALA A 509 -29.28 21.47 -13.49
N LEU A 510 -28.65 20.38 -13.94
CA LEU A 510 -27.32 19.99 -13.49
C LEU A 510 -26.26 20.72 -14.31
N GLN A 511 -25.26 21.29 -13.64
CA GLN A 511 -24.10 21.92 -14.27
C GLN A 511 -22.86 21.07 -13.96
N ILE A 512 -22.14 20.61 -14.99
CA ILE A 512 -20.87 19.87 -14.84
C ILE A 512 -19.73 20.76 -15.29
N MET A 513 -18.79 21.02 -14.39
CA MET A 513 -17.66 21.90 -14.65
C MET A 513 -16.35 21.26 -14.19
N THR A 514 -15.25 21.57 -14.87
CA THR A 514 -13.92 21.22 -14.36
C THR A 514 -13.51 22.16 -13.23
N THR A 515 -12.53 21.78 -12.41
CA THR A 515 -11.96 22.66 -11.37
C THR A 515 -11.27 23.91 -11.95
N ASP A 516 -11.02 23.95 -13.27
CA ASP A 516 -10.49 25.09 -14.02
C ASP A 516 -11.55 25.90 -14.79
N GLY A 517 -12.82 25.71 -14.44
CA GLY A 517 -13.92 26.54 -14.92
C GLY A 517 -14.36 26.25 -16.37
N ARG A 518 -14.02 25.08 -16.93
CA ARG A 518 -14.58 24.63 -18.22
C ARG A 518 -15.97 24.06 -17.98
N HIS A 519 -16.99 24.65 -18.59
CA HIS A 519 -18.36 24.19 -18.46
C HIS A 519 -18.69 23.14 -19.53
N LEU A 520 -18.99 21.92 -19.09
CA LEU A 520 -19.17 20.75 -19.97
C LEU A 520 -20.63 20.44 -20.26
N THR A 521 -21.51 20.56 -19.27
CA THR A 521 -22.92 20.17 -19.39
C THR A 521 -23.80 21.07 -18.56
N GLY A 522 -24.95 21.48 -19.11
CA GLY A 522 -25.94 22.29 -18.41
C GLY A 522 -26.49 23.43 -19.27
N SER A 523 -26.63 24.63 -18.69
CA SER A 523 -27.15 25.81 -19.38
C SER A 523 -26.31 27.05 -19.06
N GLY A 524 -25.94 27.80 -20.10
CA GLY A 524 -25.15 29.03 -19.98
C GLY A 524 -25.97 30.26 -19.53
N ALA A 525 -27.30 30.18 -19.59
CA ALA A 525 -28.19 31.31 -19.29
C ALA A 525 -28.40 31.60 -17.78
N LEU A 526 -27.75 30.84 -16.91
CA LEU A 526 -27.97 30.86 -15.46
C LEU A 526 -27.02 31.82 -14.72
N GLY A 527 -27.10 33.12 -15.03
CA GLY A 527 -26.48 34.17 -14.22
C GLY A 527 -25.02 33.93 -13.82
N SER A 528 -24.68 34.16 -12.55
CA SER A 528 -23.32 34.45 -12.04
C SER A 528 -22.33 33.27 -11.99
N LEU A 529 -22.36 32.33 -12.95
CA LEU A 529 -21.42 31.20 -13.07
C LEU A 529 -19.96 31.67 -13.19
N GLU A 530 -19.72 32.78 -13.89
CA GLU A 530 -18.40 33.40 -13.96
C GLU A 530 -17.88 33.82 -12.58
N SER A 531 -18.74 34.45 -11.76
CA SER A 531 -18.37 34.80 -10.37
C SER A 531 -18.23 33.59 -9.45
N MET A 532 -18.89 32.46 -9.76
CA MET A 532 -18.72 31.23 -9.00
C MET A 532 -17.32 30.68 -9.18
N VAL A 533 -16.82 30.63 -10.43
CA VAL A 533 -15.45 30.16 -10.72
C VAL A 533 -14.41 31.05 -10.04
N ASP A 534 -14.63 32.37 -10.04
CA ASP A 534 -13.70 33.34 -9.44
C ASP A 534 -13.66 33.31 -7.91
N VAL A 535 -14.79 33.05 -7.24
CA VAL A 535 -14.91 33.21 -5.77
C VAL A 535 -14.85 31.90 -4.99
N LEU A 536 -15.30 30.78 -5.58
CA LEU A 536 -15.49 29.55 -4.81
C LEU A 536 -14.19 28.75 -4.63
N PRO A 537 -13.93 28.22 -3.42
CA PRO A 537 -12.69 27.50 -3.12
C PRO A 537 -12.59 26.11 -3.77
N GLN A 538 -13.65 25.61 -4.39
CA GLN A 538 -13.64 24.34 -5.12
C GLN A 538 -12.99 24.46 -6.50
N PHE A 539 -12.91 25.68 -7.05
CA PHE A 539 -12.18 25.95 -8.28
C PHE A 539 -10.73 26.31 -7.97
N ASN A 540 -9.86 26.08 -8.95
CA ASN A 540 -8.46 26.45 -8.84
C ASN A 540 -8.32 27.98 -8.76
N PRO A 541 -7.36 28.49 -7.97
CA PRO A 541 -7.14 29.93 -7.86
C PRO A 541 -6.82 30.52 -9.23
N ASN A 542 -7.32 31.72 -9.49
CA ASN A 542 -7.17 32.46 -10.74
C ASN A 542 -7.83 31.81 -11.97
N ALA A 543 -8.62 30.73 -11.82
CA ALA A 543 -9.35 30.13 -12.93
C ALA A 543 -10.38 31.10 -13.52
N THR A 544 -10.55 31.05 -14.84
CA THR A 544 -11.58 31.82 -15.57
C THR A 544 -12.72 30.91 -15.99
N TYR A 545 -13.90 31.45 -16.29
CA TYR A 545 -15.02 30.67 -16.83
C TYR A 545 -14.98 30.58 -18.36
N SER A 546 -15.30 29.43 -18.96
CA SER A 546 -15.89 29.42 -20.32
C SER A 546 -16.85 28.27 -20.57
N ASP A 547 -17.78 28.53 -21.47
CA ASP A 547 -18.86 27.67 -21.97
C ASP A 547 -18.53 27.06 -23.34
N THR A 548 -17.27 27.16 -23.78
CA THR A 548 -16.83 26.75 -25.12
C THR A 548 -17.15 25.29 -25.44
N TYR A 549 -17.23 24.41 -24.45
CA TYR A 549 -17.52 22.97 -24.60
C TYR A 549 -18.92 22.59 -24.08
N LEU A 550 -19.77 23.57 -23.77
CA LEU A 550 -21.08 23.34 -23.17
C LEU A 550 -21.96 22.49 -24.10
N ASN A 551 -22.40 21.34 -23.60
CA ASN A 551 -23.26 20.38 -24.29
C ASN A 551 -22.68 19.88 -25.63
N GLN A 552 -21.35 19.94 -25.80
CA GLN A 552 -20.67 19.45 -27.01
C GLN A 552 -20.12 18.03 -26.81
N THR A 553 -20.19 17.22 -27.86
CA THR A 553 -19.75 15.81 -27.87
C THR A 553 -18.80 15.51 -29.02
N GLY A 554 -17.94 14.50 -28.85
CA GLY A 554 -17.00 14.05 -29.88
C GLY A 554 -15.89 15.07 -30.13
N LEU A 555 -15.44 15.24 -31.37
CA LEU A 555 -14.26 16.04 -31.74
C LEU A 555 -14.32 17.54 -31.37
N VAL A 556 -15.50 18.06 -31.07
CA VAL A 556 -15.71 19.44 -30.61
C VAL A 556 -15.96 19.53 -29.10
N GLY A 557 -16.19 18.39 -28.45
CA GLY A 557 -16.34 18.27 -27.00
C GLY A 557 -15.01 18.36 -26.26
N TYR A 558 -15.11 18.61 -24.95
CA TYR A 558 -13.93 18.69 -24.08
C TYR A 558 -13.16 17.37 -24.09
N LYS A 559 -11.86 17.40 -24.42
CA LYS A 559 -10.99 16.20 -24.52
C LYS A 559 -11.55 15.09 -25.44
N ASN A 560 -12.37 15.46 -26.42
CA ASN A 560 -13.11 14.54 -27.27
C ASN A 560 -14.07 13.58 -26.52
N PHE A 561 -14.57 13.96 -25.34
CA PHE A 561 -15.53 13.16 -24.59
C PHE A 561 -16.81 12.91 -25.40
N ASP A 562 -17.34 11.68 -25.30
CA ASP A 562 -18.70 11.40 -25.75
C ASP A 562 -19.66 11.84 -24.64
N LEU A 563 -20.35 12.95 -24.91
CA LEU A 563 -21.34 13.54 -24.02
C LEU A 563 -22.76 13.29 -24.54
N LEU A 564 -23.62 12.82 -23.64
CA LEU A 564 -25.08 12.83 -23.77
C LEU A 564 -25.64 13.73 -22.69
N TYR A 565 -26.51 14.67 -23.07
CA TYR A 565 -27.34 15.43 -22.15
C TYR A 565 -28.78 15.40 -22.64
N GLY A 566 -29.56 14.43 -22.15
CA GLY A 566 -30.93 14.23 -22.60
C GLY A 566 -31.46 12.84 -22.29
N ALA A 567 -32.20 12.20 -23.20
CA ALA A 567 -32.69 10.83 -23.03
C ALA A 567 -32.22 9.93 -24.17
N ARG A 568 -31.76 8.71 -23.86
CA ARG A 568 -31.27 7.75 -24.86
C ARG A 568 -31.86 6.36 -24.64
N ALA A 569 -32.24 5.71 -25.74
CA ALA A 569 -32.54 4.29 -25.79
C ALA A 569 -31.62 3.60 -26.79
N GLU A 570 -30.78 2.69 -26.30
CA GLU A 570 -29.90 1.88 -27.14
C GLU A 570 -30.72 0.92 -28.02
N ALA A 571 -30.22 0.66 -29.22
CA ALA A 571 -30.77 -0.37 -30.06
C ALA A 571 -30.36 -1.76 -29.54
N VAL A 572 -31.31 -2.69 -29.51
CA VAL A 572 -31.05 -4.09 -29.17
C VAL A 572 -31.22 -4.95 -30.42
N GLU A 573 -30.42 -6.01 -30.54
CA GLU A 573 -30.59 -6.99 -31.62
C GLU A 573 -31.98 -7.61 -31.53
N VAL A 574 -32.68 -7.72 -32.65
CA VAL A 574 -34.03 -8.28 -32.73
C VAL A 574 -33.94 -9.71 -33.24
N THR A 575 -34.51 -10.64 -32.47
CA THR A 575 -34.57 -12.05 -32.88
C THR A 575 -35.92 -12.35 -33.55
N ASP A 576 -35.87 -12.79 -34.81
CA ASP A 576 -37.03 -13.28 -35.57
C ASP A 576 -37.24 -14.77 -35.38
N LEU A 577 -38.44 -15.16 -34.94
CA LEU A 577 -38.84 -16.55 -34.75
C LEU A 577 -39.81 -16.99 -35.84
N LEU A 578 -39.89 -18.30 -36.10
CA LEU A 578 -40.83 -18.92 -37.04
C LEU A 578 -41.94 -19.68 -36.29
N PRO A 579 -43.02 -19.01 -35.85
CA PRO A 579 -43.98 -19.53 -34.89
C PRO A 579 -45.08 -20.42 -35.49
N LEU A 580 -45.04 -20.81 -36.77
CA LEU A 580 -46.11 -21.56 -37.47
C LEU A 580 -45.68 -22.83 -38.21
N HIS A 581 -44.61 -23.48 -37.76
CA HIS A 581 -44.09 -24.71 -38.37
C HIS A 581 -45.12 -25.85 -38.50
N SER A 582 -45.13 -26.60 -39.61
CA SER A 582 -45.99 -27.80 -39.77
C SER A 582 -47.49 -27.52 -39.61
N LEU A 583 -47.97 -26.33 -40.00
CA LEU A 583 -49.40 -26.01 -40.04
C LEU A 583 -50.06 -26.72 -41.23
N PHE A 584 -51.09 -27.53 -40.98
CA PHE A 584 -51.83 -28.24 -42.03
C PHE A 584 -53.32 -27.89 -41.96
N PHE A 585 -53.86 -27.39 -43.07
CA PHE A 585 -55.30 -27.19 -43.24
C PHE A 585 -55.91 -28.41 -43.92
N GLU A 586 -57.10 -28.83 -43.50
CA GLU A 586 -57.87 -29.89 -44.17
C GLU A 586 -59.08 -29.25 -44.88
N ALA A 587 -58.92 -28.91 -46.16
CA ALA A 587 -60.01 -28.36 -46.95
C ALA A 587 -60.80 -29.45 -47.71
N PRO A 588 -62.09 -29.23 -48.02
CA PRO A 588 -62.83 -30.11 -48.93
C PRO A 588 -62.11 -30.24 -50.28
N PHE A 589 -62.10 -31.44 -50.85
CA PHE A 589 -61.40 -31.72 -52.11
C PHE A 589 -61.85 -30.77 -53.24
N GLY A 590 -60.88 -30.09 -53.87
CA GLY A 590 -61.12 -29.16 -54.97
C GLY A 590 -61.48 -27.74 -54.54
N THR A 591 -61.37 -27.40 -53.26
CA THR A 591 -61.48 -26.02 -52.78
C THR A 591 -60.32 -25.18 -53.32
N ASP A 592 -60.64 -24.03 -53.89
CA ASP A 592 -59.67 -23.04 -54.40
C ASP A 592 -59.79 -21.77 -53.56
N PHE A 593 -58.67 -21.34 -52.98
CA PHE A 593 -58.59 -20.14 -52.15
C PHE A 593 -58.13 -18.90 -52.94
N GLY A 594 -58.02 -18.99 -54.27
CA GLY A 594 -57.73 -17.84 -55.15
C GLY A 594 -58.71 -16.68 -54.93
N GLY A 595 -58.17 -15.46 -54.79
CA GLY A 595 -58.94 -14.25 -54.43
C GLY A 595 -59.45 -14.21 -52.98
N GLY A 596 -59.22 -15.27 -52.20
CA GLY A 596 -59.48 -15.33 -50.77
C GLY A 596 -58.33 -14.75 -49.94
N GLY A 597 -58.23 -15.17 -48.67
CA GLY A 597 -57.19 -14.67 -47.77
C GLY A 597 -56.76 -15.66 -46.71
N LEU A 598 -55.60 -15.35 -46.12
CA LEU A 598 -55.00 -16.07 -45.01
C LEU A 598 -54.57 -15.05 -43.94
N ASP A 599 -55.30 -15.01 -42.83
CA ASP A 599 -55.07 -14.06 -41.75
C ASP A 599 -54.31 -14.74 -40.60
N PHE A 600 -53.24 -14.12 -40.13
CA PHE A 600 -52.48 -14.53 -38.95
C PHE A 600 -52.66 -13.51 -37.84
N THR A 601 -53.37 -13.87 -36.78
CA THR A 601 -53.70 -12.98 -35.66
C THR A 601 -52.96 -13.41 -34.39
N LEU A 602 -52.09 -12.54 -33.88
CA LEU A 602 -51.34 -12.72 -32.63
C LEU A 602 -52.09 -12.12 -31.45
N GLU A 603 -52.27 -12.88 -30.37
CA GLU A 603 -52.94 -12.41 -29.14
C GLU A 603 -52.26 -12.96 -27.86
N PRO A 604 -52.11 -12.13 -26.79
CA PRO A 604 -52.22 -10.67 -26.81
C PRO A 604 -50.99 -10.04 -27.49
N ALA A 605 -51.19 -9.03 -28.33
CA ALA A 605 -50.14 -8.30 -29.02
C ALA A 605 -49.79 -6.97 -28.33
N THR A 606 -48.50 -6.66 -28.26
CA THR A 606 -47.96 -5.35 -27.84
C THR A 606 -47.73 -4.43 -29.04
N GLU A 607 -47.51 -3.15 -28.79
CA GLU A 607 -47.19 -2.14 -29.82
C GLU A 607 -45.87 -2.42 -30.56
N PHE A 608 -44.98 -3.24 -30.00
CA PHE A 608 -43.70 -3.65 -30.60
C PHE A 608 -43.74 -5.07 -31.17
N ASP A 609 -44.83 -5.82 -30.96
CA ASP A 609 -44.98 -7.12 -31.61
C ASP A 609 -45.12 -6.90 -33.12
N ARG A 610 -44.41 -7.70 -33.91
CA ARG A 610 -44.42 -7.65 -35.38
C ARG A 610 -44.56 -9.06 -35.93
N LEU A 611 -45.64 -9.26 -36.69
CA LEU A 611 -45.79 -10.39 -37.60
C LEU A 611 -45.29 -9.98 -38.98
N GLY A 612 -44.40 -10.78 -39.53
CA GLY A 612 -43.81 -10.54 -40.85
C GLY A 612 -43.66 -11.83 -41.65
N VAL A 613 -42.82 -11.76 -42.67
CA VAL A 613 -42.40 -12.92 -43.46
C VAL A 613 -40.89 -12.92 -43.64
N THR A 614 -40.32 -14.10 -43.85
CA THR A 614 -38.90 -14.25 -44.22
C THR A 614 -38.73 -13.79 -45.67
N ASN A 615 -38.12 -12.63 -45.88
CA ASN A 615 -37.84 -12.07 -47.20
C ASN A 615 -36.60 -12.73 -47.83
N SER A 616 -36.64 -12.89 -49.16
CA SER A 616 -35.54 -13.34 -50.02
C SER A 616 -35.07 -12.18 -50.89
N ALA A 617 -33.81 -12.21 -51.33
CA ALA A 617 -33.24 -11.20 -52.23
C ALA A 617 -33.91 -11.20 -53.63
N PHE A 618 -34.47 -12.33 -54.05
CA PHE A 618 -35.19 -12.47 -55.32
C PHE A 618 -36.29 -13.54 -55.24
N ALA A 619 -37.26 -13.44 -56.15
CA ALA A 619 -38.33 -14.42 -56.28
C ALA A 619 -37.79 -15.68 -56.96
N ASP A 620 -37.87 -16.83 -56.28
CA ASP A 620 -37.35 -18.10 -56.81
C ASP A 620 -38.30 -18.67 -57.89
N PRO A 621 -37.85 -18.86 -59.14
CA PRO A 621 -38.68 -19.41 -60.21
C PRO A 621 -38.87 -20.94 -60.13
N ALA A 622 -38.23 -21.64 -59.19
CA ALA A 622 -38.38 -23.09 -59.03
C ALA A 622 -39.84 -23.49 -58.80
N LEU A 623 -40.27 -24.54 -59.51
CA LEU A 623 -41.68 -24.94 -59.54
C LEU A 623 -42.19 -25.28 -58.13
N GLY A 624 -43.20 -24.54 -57.67
CA GLY A 624 -43.87 -24.76 -56.37
C GLY A 624 -43.19 -24.12 -55.17
N THR A 625 -42.08 -23.39 -55.35
CA THR A 625 -41.43 -22.61 -54.29
C THR A 625 -42.21 -21.32 -54.02
N VAL A 626 -42.40 -20.98 -52.74
CA VAL A 626 -42.96 -19.70 -52.32
C VAL A 626 -41.84 -18.84 -51.74
N THR A 627 -41.72 -17.60 -52.22
CA THR A 627 -40.72 -16.64 -51.72
C THR A 627 -41.38 -15.29 -51.45
N ALA A 628 -40.95 -14.58 -50.41
CA ALA A 628 -41.36 -13.21 -50.17
C ALA A 628 -40.27 -12.24 -50.67
N VAL A 629 -40.65 -11.21 -51.40
CA VAL A 629 -39.76 -10.10 -51.80
C VAL A 629 -40.52 -8.80 -51.59
N ASN A 630 -40.00 -7.89 -50.77
CA ASN A 630 -40.61 -6.58 -50.48
C ASN A 630 -42.11 -6.68 -50.12
N ASN A 631 -42.46 -7.54 -49.16
CA ASN A 631 -43.83 -7.78 -48.70
C ASN A 631 -44.84 -8.25 -49.77
N THR A 632 -44.32 -8.76 -50.90
CA THR A 632 -45.10 -9.45 -51.93
C THR A 632 -44.67 -10.90 -51.98
N LEU A 633 -45.62 -11.83 -51.94
CA LEU A 633 -45.37 -13.26 -52.06
C LEU A 633 -45.39 -13.67 -53.52
N PHE A 634 -44.44 -14.51 -53.93
CA PHE A 634 -44.29 -15.04 -55.28
C PHE A 634 -44.31 -16.57 -55.29
N LEU A 635 -44.93 -17.15 -56.31
CA LEU A 635 -44.96 -18.59 -56.59
C LEU A 635 -44.13 -18.91 -57.84
N GLY A 636 -43.15 -19.80 -57.72
CA GLY A 636 -42.33 -20.26 -58.84
C GLY A 636 -43.07 -21.28 -59.73
N GLN A 637 -42.95 -21.13 -61.05
CA GLN A 637 -43.62 -21.95 -62.07
C GLN A 637 -42.67 -22.78 -62.94
N GLY A 638 -41.41 -22.97 -62.52
CA GLY A 638 -40.41 -23.74 -63.26
C GLY A 638 -39.73 -22.97 -64.39
N GLY A 639 -39.54 -21.66 -64.21
CA GLY A 639 -38.88 -20.77 -65.19
C GLY A 639 -39.19 -19.27 -65.00
N SER A 640 -40.31 -18.96 -64.36
CA SER A 640 -40.73 -17.62 -63.94
C SER A 640 -41.41 -17.67 -62.58
N ALA A 641 -41.46 -16.55 -61.87
CA ALA A 641 -42.25 -16.40 -60.65
C ALA A 641 -43.45 -15.49 -60.93
N VAL A 642 -44.61 -15.83 -60.36
CA VAL A 642 -45.84 -15.03 -60.47
C VAL A 642 -46.21 -14.50 -59.10
N GLU A 643 -46.82 -13.32 -59.04
CA GLU A 643 -47.33 -12.75 -57.79
C GLU A 643 -48.43 -13.65 -57.22
N LEU A 644 -48.19 -14.19 -56.03
CA LEU A 644 -49.09 -15.07 -55.30
C LEU A 644 -50.05 -14.27 -54.43
N ALA A 645 -49.52 -13.31 -53.66
CA ALA A 645 -50.30 -12.55 -52.69
C ALA A 645 -49.62 -11.26 -52.24
N THR A 646 -50.41 -10.32 -51.74
CA THR A 646 -49.95 -9.10 -51.05
C THR A 646 -50.16 -9.20 -49.55
N LEU A 647 -49.28 -8.59 -48.76
CA LEU A 647 -49.36 -8.56 -47.30
C LEU A 647 -49.93 -7.23 -46.78
N GLU A 648 -50.81 -7.31 -45.78
CA GLU A 648 -51.33 -6.16 -45.04
C GLU A 648 -51.23 -6.43 -43.53
N THR A 649 -50.72 -5.49 -42.74
CA THR A 649 -50.68 -5.61 -41.27
C THR A 649 -51.69 -4.67 -40.62
N ASN A 650 -52.33 -5.14 -39.55
CA ASN A 650 -53.27 -4.35 -38.76
C ASN A 650 -53.06 -4.62 -37.27
N TYR A 651 -52.96 -3.56 -36.45
CA TYR A 651 -52.90 -3.65 -35.00
C TYR A 651 -54.10 -2.94 -34.40
N ASN A 652 -54.90 -3.66 -33.61
CA ASN A 652 -56.11 -3.12 -32.99
C ASN A 652 -55.96 -2.85 -31.48
N GLY A 653 -54.73 -2.79 -30.99
CA GLY A 653 -54.42 -2.52 -29.58
C GLY A 653 -54.45 -3.75 -28.66
N LEU A 654 -54.85 -4.93 -29.18
CA LEU A 654 -54.87 -6.20 -28.43
C LEU A 654 -54.35 -7.37 -29.25
N ALA A 655 -54.57 -7.29 -30.57
CA ALA A 655 -54.20 -8.29 -31.52
C ALA A 655 -53.50 -7.63 -32.68
N GLN A 656 -52.51 -8.33 -33.22
CA GLN A 656 -51.88 -7.97 -34.47
C GLN A 656 -52.23 -9.00 -35.52
N THR A 657 -52.86 -8.55 -36.61
CA THR A 657 -53.21 -9.41 -37.74
C THR A 657 -52.32 -9.10 -38.93
N LEU A 658 -51.59 -10.11 -39.42
CA LEU A 658 -50.95 -10.11 -40.74
C LEU A 658 -51.88 -10.82 -41.72
N ARG A 659 -52.47 -10.07 -42.63
CA ARG A 659 -53.37 -10.56 -43.68
C ARG A 659 -52.61 -10.80 -44.96
N VAL A 660 -52.71 -12.00 -45.49
CA VAL A 660 -52.25 -12.37 -46.83
C VAL A 660 -53.46 -12.38 -47.76
N ARG A 661 -53.47 -11.52 -48.78
CA ARG A 661 -54.52 -11.51 -49.81
C ARG A 661 -54.01 -12.20 -51.07
N PHE A 662 -54.60 -13.34 -51.41
CA PHE A 662 -54.22 -14.06 -52.62
C PHE A 662 -54.68 -13.30 -53.87
N SER A 663 -53.85 -13.29 -54.91
CA SER A 663 -54.12 -12.56 -56.14
C SER A 663 -55.31 -13.14 -56.91
N ASP A 664 -56.22 -12.27 -57.36
CA ASP A 664 -57.34 -12.61 -58.26
C ASP A 664 -56.88 -13.00 -59.67
N ALA A 665 -55.62 -12.73 -60.01
CA ALA A 665 -55.05 -12.99 -61.34
C ALA A 665 -54.51 -14.43 -61.51
N LEU A 666 -54.58 -15.25 -60.46
CA LEU A 666 -54.11 -16.64 -60.48
C LEU A 666 -55.10 -17.55 -61.23
N ALA A 667 -54.60 -18.62 -61.86
CA ALA A 667 -55.46 -19.60 -62.52
C ALA A 667 -56.31 -20.36 -61.48
N PRO A 668 -57.58 -20.73 -61.78
CA PRO A 668 -58.40 -21.49 -60.84
C PRO A 668 -57.74 -22.80 -60.40
N GLY A 669 -57.75 -23.07 -59.11
CA GLY A 669 -57.13 -24.23 -58.44
C GLY A 669 -55.65 -24.05 -58.11
N THR A 670 -55.08 -22.85 -58.29
CA THR A 670 -53.66 -22.59 -57.97
C THR A 670 -53.42 -22.49 -56.47
N VAL A 671 -54.36 -21.93 -55.70
CA VAL A 671 -54.19 -21.74 -54.25
C VAL A 671 -54.91 -22.86 -53.50
N SER A 672 -54.17 -23.93 -53.23
CA SER A 672 -54.63 -25.04 -52.37
C SER A 672 -54.36 -24.79 -50.89
N ASP A 673 -54.97 -25.59 -50.03
CA ASP A 673 -54.65 -25.71 -48.61
C ASP A 673 -53.16 -26.02 -48.35
N GLU A 674 -52.55 -26.87 -49.19
CA GLU A 674 -51.10 -27.16 -49.16
C GLU A 674 -50.23 -25.95 -49.55
N LEU A 675 -50.71 -25.08 -50.44
CA LEU A 675 -49.99 -23.84 -50.76
C LEU A 675 -50.11 -22.82 -49.61
N ALA A 676 -51.29 -22.71 -48.98
CA ALA A 676 -51.50 -21.86 -47.80
C ALA A 676 -50.66 -22.32 -46.58
N ALA A 677 -50.50 -23.63 -46.39
CA ALA A 677 -49.59 -24.19 -45.39
C ALA A 677 -48.14 -23.74 -45.62
N ARG A 678 -47.65 -23.79 -46.86
CA ARG A 678 -46.30 -23.30 -47.22
C ARG A 678 -46.12 -21.80 -47.01
N VAL A 679 -47.15 -21.00 -47.26
CA VAL A 679 -47.13 -19.55 -46.95
C VAL A 679 -46.98 -19.33 -45.45
N SER A 680 -47.65 -20.14 -44.62
CA SER A 680 -47.60 -20.05 -43.16
C SER A 680 -46.20 -20.35 -42.59
N GLU A 681 -45.40 -21.17 -43.28
CA GLU A 681 -44.02 -21.48 -42.87
C GLU A 681 -43.06 -20.30 -42.99
N LEU A 682 -43.39 -19.29 -43.82
CA LEU A 682 -42.59 -18.09 -43.99
C LEU A 682 -42.84 -17.03 -42.91
N ILE A 683 -43.88 -17.19 -42.10
CA ILE A 683 -44.31 -16.17 -41.14
C ILE A 683 -43.30 -16.04 -40.02
N THR A 684 -42.89 -14.80 -39.75
CA THR A 684 -41.96 -14.46 -38.68
C THR A 684 -42.69 -13.72 -37.55
N PHE A 685 -42.17 -13.86 -36.34
CA PHE A 685 -42.58 -13.10 -35.16
C PHE A 685 -41.35 -12.52 -34.45
N ASN A 686 -41.41 -11.24 -34.10
CA ASN A 686 -40.53 -10.62 -33.13
C ASN A 686 -41.31 -9.62 -32.26
N ASN A 687 -40.74 -9.25 -31.10
CA ASN A 687 -41.27 -8.21 -30.21
C ASN A 687 -40.29 -7.03 -30.07
N GLY A 688 -39.30 -6.97 -30.95
CA GLY A 688 -38.27 -5.95 -30.89
C GLY A 688 -37.21 -6.09 -29.81
N SER A 689 -37.08 -7.25 -29.21
CA SER A 689 -36.01 -7.56 -28.26
C SER A 689 -35.20 -8.76 -28.74
N ASP A 690 -34.05 -8.98 -28.14
CA ASP A 690 -33.32 -10.23 -28.32
C ASP A 690 -34.02 -11.33 -27.52
N LEU A 691 -34.80 -12.15 -28.22
CA LEU A 691 -35.51 -13.29 -27.64
C LEU A 691 -34.59 -14.46 -27.26
N LYS A 692 -33.29 -14.41 -27.61
CA LYS A 692 -32.28 -15.37 -27.15
C LYS A 692 -31.83 -15.11 -25.70
N ASP A 693 -32.03 -13.89 -25.20
CA ASP A 693 -31.81 -13.58 -23.78
C ASP A 693 -32.94 -14.21 -22.95
N GLU A 694 -32.57 -15.04 -21.98
CA GLU A 694 -33.49 -15.74 -21.08
C GLU A 694 -34.41 -14.79 -20.29
N ARG A 695 -34.03 -13.51 -20.16
CA ARG A 695 -34.85 -12.47 -19.50
C ARG A 695 -36.01 -11.97 -20.37
N ASN A 696 -35.98 -12.24 -21.68
CA ASN A 696 -36.93 -11.72 -22.66
C ASN A 696 -37.92 -12.78 -23.18
N VAL A 697 -38.09 -13.90 -22.46
CA VAL A 697 -38.99 -14.99 -22.90
C VAL A 697 -40.45 -14.50 -22.98
N VAL A 698 -41.11 -14.79 -24.11
CA VAL A 698 -42.51 -14.45 -24.36
C VAL A 698 -43.34 -15.67 -24.71
N ALA A 699 -44.60 -15.68 -24.25
CA ALA A 699 -45.60 -16.68 -24.60
C ALA A 699 -46.81 -16.00 -25.26
N LYS A 700 -47.24 -16.53 -26.41
CA LYS A 700 -48.30 -15.94 -27.24
C LYS A 700 -49.16 -17.02 -27.89
N ARG A 701 -50.36 -16.64 -28.32
CA ARG A 701 -51.22 -17.43 -29.22
C ARG A 701 -51.23 -16.79 -30.59
N ILE A 702 -51.07 -17.60 -31.64
CA ILE A 702 -51.27 -17.19 -33.03
C ILE A 702 -52.42 -17.99 -33.64
N THR A 703 -53.43 -17.29 -34.14
CA THR A 703 -54.61 -17.86 -34.81
C THR A 703 -54.51 -17.58 -36.29
N THR A 704 -54.57 -18.64 -37.10
CA THR A 704 -54.53 -18.57 -38.55
C THR A 704 -55.89 -18.90 -39.14
N GLU A 705 -56.44 -18.03 -39.97
CA GLU A 705 -57.72 -18.22 -40.66
C GLU A 705 -57.53 -18.22 -42.18
N LEU A 706 -57.88 -19.33 -42.83
CA LEU A 706 -57.85 -19.50 -44.28
C LEU A 706 -59.28 -19.47 -44.84
N PHE A 707 -59.58 -18.54 -45.74
CA PHE A 707 -60.93 -18.35 -46.26
C PHE A 707 -61.00 -18.10 -47.76
N THR A 708 -62.09 -18.53 -48.39
CA THR A 708 -62.39 -18.28 -49.82
C THR A 708 -62.88 -16.85 -50.03
N SER A 709 -62.78 -16.34 -51.26
CA SER A 709 -63.21 -14.96 -51.63
C SER A 709 -64.68 -14.65 -51.32
N ASP A 710 -65.54 -15.67 -51.30
CA ASP A 710 -66.97 -15.59 -50.96
C ASP A 710 -67.29 -16.01 -49.51
N LEU A 711 -66.27 -16.33 -48.71
CA LEU A 711 -66.37 -16.84 -47.34
C LEU A 711 -67.21 -18.13 -47.19
N SER A 712 -67.44 -18.86 -48.28
CA SER A 712 -68.16 -20.15 -48.23
C SER A 712 -67.40 -21.24 -47.46
N THR A 713 -66.07 -21.13 -47.41
CA THR A 713 -65.20 -21.94 -46.56
C THR A 713 -64.30 -21.02 -45.73
N ASN A 714 -64.27 -21.22 -44.41
CA ASN A 714 -63.37 -20.54 -43.47
C ASN A 714 -62.83 -21.58 -42.47
N LEU A 715 -61.51 -21.79 -42.48
CA LEU A 715 -60.81 -22.75 -41.63
C LEU A 715 -59.92 -21.98 -40.66
N ALA A 716 -60.08 -22.20 -39.35
CA ALA A 716 -59.31 -21.54 -38.32
C ALA A 716 -58.48 -22.54 -37.51
N LEU A 717 -57.21 -22.23 -37.28
CA LEU A 717 -56.28 -23.00 -36.45
C LEU A 717 -55.56 -22.08 -35.49
N SER A 718 -55.46 -22.46 -34.22
CA SER A 718 -54.74 -21.68 -33.21
C SER A 718 -53.58 -22.46 -32.65
N ARG A 719 -52.47 -21.77 -32.39
CA ARG A 719 -51.28 -22.35 -31.78
C ARG A 719 -50.72 -21.45 -30.69
N ASP A 720 -50.42 -22.06 -29.56
CA ASP A 720 -49.63 -21.42 -28.50
C ASP A 720 -48.15 -21.70 -28.74
N PHE A 721 -47.31 -20.68 -28.52
CA PHE A 721 -45.87 -20.84 -28.57
C PHE A 721 -45.18 -20.06 -27.46
N VAL A 722 -44.03 -20.56 -27.04
CA VAL A 722 -43.09 -19.89 -26.14
C VAL A 722 -41.80 -19.65 -26.92
N SER A 723 -41.22 -18.45 -26.81
CA SER A 723 -40.04 -18.07 -27.61
C SER A 723 -38.84 -18.97 -27.35
N SER A 724 -38.61 -19.39 -26.11
CA SER A 724 -37.52 -20.32 -25.73
C SER A 724 -37.62 -21.65 -26.46
N ASP A 725 -38.82 -22.23 -26.53
CA ASP A 725 -39.06 -23.54 -27.14
C ASP A 725 -38.78 -23.49 -28.65
N LEU A 726 -39.18 -22.40 -29.30
CA LEU A 726 -38.89 -22.17 -30.72
C LEU A 726 -37.38 -22.03 -30.98
N ILE A 727 -36.64 -21.38 -30.07
CA ILE A 727 -35.18 -21.22 -30.20
C ILE A 727 -34.47 -22.56 -30.03
N ASP A 728 -34.86 -23.37 -29.06
CA ASP A 728 -34.32 -24.71 -28.83
C ASP A 728 -34.59 -25.65 -30.02
N GLU A 729 -35.73 -25.49 -30.69
CA GLU A 729 -36.07 -26.17 -31.93
C GLU A 729 -35.32 -25.63 -33.17
N GLY A 730 -34.47 -24.61 -33.02
CA GLY A 730 -33.73 -23.97 -34.11
C GLY A 730 -34.61 -23.13 -35.05
N ARG A 731 -35.79 -22.69 -34.58
CA ARG A 731 -36.78 -21.92 -35.37
C ARG A 731 -36.50 -20.41 -35.37
N VAL A 732 -35.23 -20.05 -35.52
CA VAL A 732 -34.79 -18.66 -35.70
C VAL A 732 -34.66 -18.39 -37.20
N ALA A 733 -35.28 -17.34 -37.71
CA ALA A 733 -35.18 -17.00 -39.13
C ALA A 733 -33.74 -16.58 -39.46
N SER A 734 -33.17 -17.09 -40.54
CA SER A 734 -31.84 -16.70 -41.02
C SER A 734 -31.96 -15.47 -41.92
N GLY A 735 -31.52 -14.31 -41.42
CA GLY A 735 -31.52 -13.04 -42.14
C GLY A 735 -30.41 -12.09 -41.65
N ASP A 736 -30.32 -10.92 -42.27
CA ASP A 736 -29.40 -9.85 -41.84
C ASP A 736 -29.72 -9.40 -40.41
N ARG A 737 -28.70 -8.96 -39.68
CA ARG A 737 -28.88 -8.48 -38.29
C ARG A 737 -29.76 -7.25 -38.31
N ARG A 738 -30.81 -7.26 -37.49
CA ARG A 738 -31.72 -6.13 -37.30
C ARG A 738 -31.64 -5.67 -35.87
N PHE A 739 -31.65 -4.37 -35.67
CA PHE A 739 -31.66 -3.74 -34.36
C PHE A 739 -32.91 -2.89 -34.22
N MET A 740 -33.44 -2.79 -33.00
CA MET A 740 -34.48 -1.83 -32.69
C MET A 740 -34.19 -1.12 -31.38
N ALA A 741 -34.20 0.21 -31.42
CA ALA A 741 -34.25 1.05 -30.24
C ALA A 741 -35.72 1.31 -29.87
N LYS A 742 -36.04 1.18 -28.57
CA LYS A 742 -37.39 1.38 -28.04
C LYS A 742 -37.34 2.35 -26.86
N LEU A 743 -38.14 3.42 -26.91
CA LEU A 743 -38.27 4.37 -25.81
C LEU A 743 -39.76 4.60 -25.50
N ILE A 744 -40.16 4.35 -24.25
CA ILE A 744 -41.54 4.54 -23.79
C ILE A 744 -41.53 5.59 -22.68
N THR A 745 -42.42 6.56 -22.80
CA THR A 745 -42.56 7.64 -21.81
C THR A 745 -43.42 7.18 -20.62
N ARG A 746 -43.10 7.67 -19.41
CA ARG A 746 -43.89 7.37 -18.19
C ARG A 746 -45.31 7.98 -18.23
N GLY A 747 -45.55 8.91 -19.16
CA GLY A 747 -46.76 9.69 -19.32
C GLY A 747 -46.43 11.16 -19.51
N ILE A 748 -47.15 11.84 -20.40
CA ILE A 748 -46.90 13.26 -20.67
C ILE A 748 -47.44 14.11 -19.52
N GLY A 749 -46.64 15.08 -19.11
CA GLY A 749 -46.96 16.00 -18.02
C GLY A 749 -48.12 16.93 -18.35
N TYR A 750 -48.79 17.40 -17.31
CA TYR A 750 -49.93 18.30 -17.47
C TYR A 750 -49.50 19.71 -17.87
N ALA A 751 -49.96 20.16 -19.03
CA ALA A 751 -49.82 21.53 -19.50
C ALA A 751 -51.15 22.03 -20.09
N ALA A 752 -51.52 23.29 -19.82
CA ALA A 752 -52.80 23.85 -20.24
C ALA A 752 -52.69 25.30 -20.71
N GLY A 753 -53.66 25.72 -21.54
CA GLY A 753 -53.72 27.02 -22.18
C GLY A 753 -53.47 26.90 -23.68
N THR A 754 -54.53 27.04 -24.48
CA THR A 754 -54.49 26.94 -25.94
C THR A 754 -53.40 27.85 -26.53
N ASP A 755 -52.62 27.31 -27.47
CA ASP A 755 -51.50 27.97 -28.16
C ASP A 755 -50.33 28.39 -27.23
N ARG A 756 -50.32 27.94 -25.96
CA ARG A 756 -49.19 28.15 -25.06
C ARG A 756 -48.01 27.27 -25.50
N VAL A 757 -46.87 27.89 -25.75
CA VAL A 757 -45.59 27.19 -25.94
C VAL A 757 -45.17 26.56 -24.61
N VAL A 758 -44.80 25.28 -24.64
CA VAL A 758 -44.41 24.49 -23.47
C VAL A 758 -42.99 23.94 -23.56
N ILE A 759 -42.45 23.85 -24.77
CA ILE A 759 -41.03 23.62 -25.08
C ILE A 759 -40.70 24.60 -26.21
N ASP A 760 -39.65 25.41 -26.05
CA ASP A 760 -39.29 26.41 -27.04
C ASP A 760 -38.56 25.78 -28.24
N ASP A 761 -38.46 26.54 -29.33
CA ASP A 761 -37.78 26.13 -30.56
C ASP A 761 -36.30 25.83 -30.31
N GLY A 762 -35.86 24.61 -30.60
CA GLY A 762 -34.47 24.19 -30.44
C GLY A 762 -34.08 23.69 -29.04
N ASP A 763 -34.99 23.68 -28.06
CA ASP A 763 -34.72 23.15 -26.72
C ASP A 763 -34.48 21.63 -26.71
N VAL A 764 -35.10 20.91 -27.64
CA VAL A 764 -34.96 19.46 -27.79
C VAL A 764 -34.60 19.14 -29.24
N SER A 765 -33.74 18.15 -29.44
CA SER A 765 -33.47 17.55 -30.74
C SER A 765 -33.63 16.04 -30.65
N ILE A 766 -33.97 15.40 -31.77
CA ILE A 766 -34.08 13.93 -31.88
C ILE A 766 -33.15 13.43 -32.97
N ASN A 767 -32.25 12.49 -32.62
CA ASN A 767 -31.22 11.94 -33.50
C ASN A 767 -30.46 13.03 -34.29
N GLY A 768 -30.10 14.12 -33.61
CA GLY A 768 -29.39 15.27 -34.19
C GLY A 768 -30.26 16.26 -34.98
N THR A 769 -31.56 16.00 -35.13
CA THR A 769 -32.50 16.93 -35.77
C THR A 769 -33.21 17.78 -34.73
N SER A 770 -32.97 19.09 -34.75
CA SER A 770 -33.60 20.04 -33.84
C SER A 770 -35.12 20.11 -34.04
N LEU A 771 -35.89 20.07 -32.95
CA LEU A 771 -37.34 20.13 -32.96
C LEU A 771 -37.82 21.58 -32.87
N GLY A 772 -38.98 21.85 -33.49
CA GLY A 772 -39.67 23.13 -33.38
C GLY A 772 -40.25 23.40 -31.98
N ALA A 773 -40.95 24.51 -31.78
CA ALA A 773 -41.68 24.76 -30.53
C ALA A 773 -42.87 23.79 -30.35
N LEU A 774 -43.01 23.20 -29.16
CA LEU A 774 -44.19 22.40 -28.78
C LEU A 774 -45.26 23.33 -28.18
N THR A 775 -46.47 23.28 -28.72
CA THR A 775 -47.61 24.09 -28.26
C THR A 775 -48.78 23.25 -27.78
N VAL A 776 -49.50 23.72 -26.77
CA VAL A 776 -50.76 23.09 -26.33
C VAL A 776 -51.84 23.21 -27.42
N GLY A 777 -52.38 22.07 -27.85
CA GLY A 777 -53.38 21.99 -28.92
C GLY A 777 -54.74 22.62 -28.58
N ALA A 778 -55.65 22.57 -29.56
CA ALA A 778 -56.98 23.22 -29.49
C ALA A 778 -57.90 22.69 -28.37
N SER A 779 -57.60 21.50 -27.82
CA SER A 779 -58.30 20.92 -26.66
C SER A 779 -58.05 21.70 -25.35
N GLY A 780 -57.05 22.58 -25.32
CA GLY A 780 -56.69 23.43 -24.19
C GLY A 780 -55.82 22.74 -23.13
N VAL A 781 -55.54 21.45 -23.28
CA VAL A 781 -54.61 20.66 -22.45
C VAL A 781 -53.75 19.80 -23.36
N LEU A 782 -52.44 19.78 -23.15
CA LEU A 782 -51.49 18.99 -23.94
C LEU A 782 -51.89 17.51 -23.95
N SER A 783 -51.89 16.89 -25.12
CA SER A 783 -52.19 15.47 -25.31
C SER A 783 -51.01 14.72 -25.92
N ALA A 784 -51.03 13.39 -25.84
CA ALA A 784 -50.01 12.57 -26.48
C ALA A 784 -50.05 12.65 -28.02
N ASP A 785 -51.23 12.95 -28.60
CA ASP A 785 -51.35 13.21 -30.04
C ASP A 785 -50.66 14.51 -30.45
N ASP A 786 -50.72 15.57 -29.62
CA ASP A 786 -50.01 16.83 -29.88
C ASP A 786 -48.49 16.60 -29.91
N VAL A 787 -47.96 15.84 -28.95
CA VAL A 787 -46.52 15.51 -28.88
C VAL A 787 -46.10 14.61 -30.04
N LYS A 788 -46.91 13.60 -30.40
CA LYS A 788 -46.64 12.77 -31.57
C LYS A 788 -46.55 13.61 -32.85
N ALA A 789 -47.55 14.46 -33.11
CA ALA A 789 -47.57 15.31 -34.29
C ALA A 789 -46.38 16.28 -34.35
N TRP A 790 -45.93 16.76 -33.19
CA TRP A 790 -44.77 17.63 -33.07
C TRP A 790 -43.46 16.93 -33.44
N ILE A 791 -43.22 15.71 -32.95
CA ILE A 791 -41.98 14.98 -33.28
C ILE A 791 -42.03 14.42 -34.70
N ASP A 792 -43.19 13.94 -35.18
CA ASP A 792 -43.36 13.45 -36.57
C ASP A 792 -42.98 14.53 -37.60
N LEU A 793 -43.15 15.83 -37.28
CA LEU A 793 -42.79 16.93 -38.16
C LEU A 793 -41.28 17.00 -38.47
N ALA A 794 -40.44 16.45 -37.59
CA ALA A 794 -38.99 16.48 -37.73
C ALA A 794 -38.44 15.41 -38.69
N ASP A 795 -39.26 14.46 -39.14
CA ASP A 795 -38.89 13.39 -40.08
C ASP A 795 -37.60 12.65 -39.68
N SER A 796 -37.45 12.34 -38.40
CA SER A 796 -36.24 11.77 -37.81
C SER A 796 -36.03 10.28 -38.10
N GLY A 797 -36.95 9.64 -38.83
CA GLY A 797 -37.00 8.19 -39.04
C GLY A 797 -37.53 7.39 -37.84
N VAL A 798 -37.78 8.05 -36.69
CA VAL A 798 -38.33 7.40 -35.50
C VAL A 798 -39.85 7.26 -35.64
N SER A 799 -40.36 6.04 -35.54
CA SER A 799 -41.80 5.75 -35.54
C SER A 799 -42.39 6.01 -34.16
N ILE A 800 -43.43 6.83 -34.09
CA ILE A 800 -44.06 7.24 -32.84
C ILE A 800 -45.50 6.76 -32.79
N GLN A 801 -45.90 6.14 -31.69
CA GLN A 801 -47.29 5.84 -31.40
C GLN A 801 -47.71 6.58 -30.13
N ALA A 802 -48.93 7.11 -30.12
CA ALA A 802 -49.50 7.82 -28.99
C ALA A 802 -50.68 7.03 -28.46
N HIS A 803 -50.75 6.86 -27.15
CA HIS A 803 -51.76 6.04 -26.50
C HIS A 803 -52.28 6.72 -25.25
N ASN A 804 -53.57 6.60 -25.00
CA ASN A 804 -54.16 6.96 -23.71
C ASN A 804 -55.01 5.81 -23.22
N VAL A 805 -54.50 5.11 -22.21
CA VAL A 805 -55.11 3.91 -21.64
C VAL A 805 -55.18 4.09 -20.13
N ILE A 806 -56.38 4.02 -19.57
CA ILE A 806 -56.63 4.12 -18.13
C ILE A 806 -57.07 2.75 -17.65
N GLU A 807 -56.22 2.09 -16.86
CA GLU A 807 -56.61 0.87 -16.15
C GLU A 807 -57.28 1.24 -14.82
N ILE A 808 -58.41 0.58 -14.54
CA ILE A 808 -59.30 0.84 -13.42
C ILE A 808 -59.55 -0.48 -12.70
N PRO A 809 -59.12 -0.60 -11.43
CA PRO A 809 -59.40 -1.79 -10.63
C PRO A 809 -60.91 -2.00 -10.46
N SER A 810 -61.38 -3.22 -10.72
CA SER A 810 -62.81 -3.56 -10.58
C SER A 810 -63.34 -3.38 -9.16
N GLU A 811 -62.47 -3.55 -8.16
CA GLU A 811 -62.76 -3.34 -6.74
C GLU A 811 -63.10 -1.89 -6.40
N GLY A 812 -62.60 -0.94 -7.19
CA GLY A 812 -62.78 0.50 -6.99
C GLY A 812 -64.10 1.05 -7.52
N LEU A 813 -64.87 0.26 -8.29
CA LEU A 813 -66.08 0.73 -8.96
C LEU A 813 -67.18 1.11 -7.97
N ARG A 814 -67.81 2.26 -8.20
CA ARG A 814 -68.83 2.88 -7.34
C ARG A 814 -70.20 2.87 -8.01
N LEU A 815 -70.68 1.68 -8.34
CA LEU A 815 -71.88 1.45 -9.15
C LEU A 815 -73.19 1.97 -8.49
N ASP A 816 -73.28 1.89 -7.16
CA ASP A 816 -74.48 2.27 -6.39
C ASP A 816 -74.38 3.63 -5.66
N ALA A 817 -73.25 4.34 -5.78
CA ALA A 817 -72.91 5.46 -4.92
C ALA A 817 -73.50 6.83 -5.34
N GLY A 818 -74.33 6.88 -6.38
CA GLY A 818 -74.96 8.13 -6.85
C GLY A 818 -74.01 9.13 -7.53
N ALA A 819 -72.76 8.73 -7.78
CA ALA A 819 -71.70 9.59 -8.32
C ALA A 819 -71.88 9.88 -9.84
N GLY A 820 -72.49 8.93 -10.58
CA GLY A 820 -72.60 9.00 -12.03
C GLY A 820 -71.24 9.00 -12.74
N LEU A 821 -71.24 9.12 -14.06
CA LEU A 821 -70.03 9.16 -14.87
C LEU A 821 -70.20 10.13 -16.04
N GLN A 822 -69.23 11.01 -16.20
CA GLN A 822 -69.02 11.80 -17.40
C GLN A 822 -67.69 11.44 -18.04
N ILE A 823 -67.67 11.24 -19.36
CA ILE A 823 -66.47 11.02 -20.15
C ILE A 823 -66.44 12.05 -21.27
N ASN A 824 -65.34 12.81 -21.38
CA ASN A 824 -65.16 13.86 -22.39
C ASN A 824 -66.32 14.86 -22.46
N GLY A 825 -66.92 15.17 -21.30
CA GLY A 825 -68.06 16.09 -21.16
C GLY A 825 -69.45 15.48 -21.38
N TYR A 826 -69.54 14.21 -21.79
CA TYR A 826 -70.82 13.50 -21.99
C TYR A 826 -71.18 12.67 -20.77
N SER A 827 -72.42 12.80 -20.29
CA SER A 827 -72.93 11.97 -19.19
C SER A 827 -73.29 10.57 -19.70
N ILE A 828 -72.87 9.54 -18.98
CA ILE A 828 -73.09 8.13 -19.32
C ILE A 828 -74.32 7.61 -18.55
N PRO A 829 -75.46 7.37 -19.20
CA PRO A 829 -76.62 6.72 -18.59
C PRO A 829 -76.45 5.20 -18.56
N SER A 830 -76.94 4.55 -17.50
CA SER A 830 -77.08 3.08 -17.44
C SER A 830 -78.02 2.60 -18.56
N ILE A 831 -77.60 1.64 -19.37
CA ILE A 831 -78.47 1.03 -20.40
C ILE A 831 -79.62 0.27 -19.77
N ASN A 832 -79.40 -0.35 -18.61
CA ASN A 832 -80.43 -1.15 -17.95
C ASN A 832 -81.52 -0.31 -17.27
N THR A 833 -81.20 0.90 -16.82
CA THR A 833 -82.09 1.70 -15.96
C THR A 833 -82.32 3.14 -16.41
N GLU A 834 -81.61 3.59 -17.45
CA GLU A 834 -81.54 4.99 -17.92
C GLU A 834 -81.05 5.98 -16.84
N SER A 835 -80.55 5.48 -15.71
CA SER A 835 -80.05 6.31 -14.61
C SER A 835 -78.72 6.96 -14.95
N LEU A 836 -78.58 8.26 -14.71
CA LEU A 836 -77.33 9.00 -14.87
C LEU A 836 -76.38 8.88 -13.66
N THR A 837 -76.83 8.26 -12.57
CA THR A 837 -76.11 8.27 -11.29
C THR A 837 -75.84 6.89 -10.71
N ARG A 838 -76.42 5.83 -11.28
CA ARG A 838 -76.31 4.45 -10.78
C ARG A 838 -76.22 3.43 -11.92
N PHE A 839 -75.45 2.38 -11.71
CA PHE A 839 -75.28 1.25 -12.63
C PHE A 839 -75.59 -0.05 -11.89
N THR A 840 -76.24 -1.02 -12.54
CA THR A 840 -76.71 -2.25 -11.87
C THR A 840 -75.62 -3.31 -11.70
N SER A 841 -74.59 -3.26 -12.54
CA SER A 841 -73.43 -4.16 -12.53
C SER A 841 -72.26 -3.49 -13.25
N ASP A 842 -71.08 -4.08 -13.13
CA ASP A 842 -69.90 -3.72 -13.89
C ASP A 842 -70.12 -3.95 -15.41
N ASP A 843 -70.81 -5.02 -15.80
CA ASP A 843 -71.21 -5.25 -17.19
C ASP A 843 -72.21 -4.21 -17.74
N ASP A 844 -73.11 -3.68 -16.88
CA ASP A 844 -73.99 -2.54 -17.22
C ASP A 844 -73.16 -1.28 -17.45
N LEU A 845 -72.19 -1.00 -16.58
CA LEU A 845 -71.27 0.13 -16.74
C LEU A 845 -70.44 0.02 -18.03
N LEU A 846 -69.86 -1.16 -18.29
CA LEU A 846 -69.07 -1.45 -19.50
C LEU A 846 -69.90 -1.17 -20.77
N SER A 847 -71.10 -1.78 -20.82
CA SER A 847 -72.00 -1.64 -21.97
C SER A 847 -72.45 -0.19 -22.15
N SER A 848 -72.72 0.50 -21.05
CA SER A 848 -73.16 1.90 -21.04
C SER A 848 -72.10 2.87 -21.57
N ILE A 849 -70.82 2.65 -21.22
CA ILE A 849 -69.72 3.42 -21.79
C ILE A 849 -69.60 3.12 -23.29
N ASN A 850 -69.62 1.84 -23.67
CA ASN A 850 -69.44 1.43 -25.05
C ASN A 850 -70.56 1.86 -26.00
N ALA A 851 -71.80 2.00 -25.52
CA ALA A 851 -72.91 2.51 -26.30
C ALA A 851 -72.76 3.98 -26.72
N LEU A 852 -71.90 4.75 -26.04
CA LEU A 852 -71.62 6.15 -26.37
C LEU A 852 -70.21 6.35 -26.94
N THR A 853 -69.50 5.28 -27.34
CA THR A 853 -68.12 5.33 -27.86
C THR A 853 -67.92 6.36 -28.97
N GLU A 854 -68.84 6.46 -29.92
CA GLU A 854 -68.73 7.43 -31.04
C GLU A 854 -68.83 8.89 -30.56
N GLN A 855 -69.56 9.15 -29.47
CA GLN A 855 -69.74 10.51 -28.92
C GLN A 855 -68.62 10.88 -27.94
N THR A 856 -68.24 9.94 -27.07
CA THR A 856 -67.20 10.13 -26.08
C THR A 856 -65.81 10.02 -26.69
N GLY A 857 -65.66 9.31 -27.81
CA GLY A 857 -64.36 8.92 -28.39
C GLY A 857 -63.64 7.83 -27.59
N VAL A 858 -64.26 7.28 -26.54
CA VAL A 858 -63.64 6.37 -25.57
C VAL A 858 -64.34 5.02 -25.58
N PHE A 859 -63.54 3.97 -25.66
CA PHE A 859 -63.95 2.58 -25.60
C PHE A 859 -63.53 1.96 -24.25
N ALA A 860 -64.43 1.18 -23.65
CA ALA A 860 -64.19 0.45 -22.42
C ALA A 860 -64.07 -1.06 -22.68
N GLN A 861 -63.17 -1.70 -21.96
CA GLN A 861 -62.95 -3.14 -22.01
C GLN A 861 -62.75 -3.71 -20.62
N LYS A 862 -63.15 -4.96 -20.40
CA LYS A 862 -62.83 -5.73 -19.20
C LYS A 862 -61.68 -6.70 -19.50
N LEU A 863 -60.62 -6.64 -18.73
CA LEU A 863 -59.49 -7.56 -18.81
C LEU A 863 -59.85 -8.93 -18.21
N ASN A 864 -59.06 -9.96 -18.54
CA ASN A 864 -59.16 -11.28 -17.90
C ASN A 864 -58.90 -11.22 -16.38
N SER A 865 -58.20 -10.19 -15.89
CA SER A 865 -58.00 -9.89 -14.47
C SER A 865 -59.26 -9.35 -13.77
N GLY A 866 -60.30 -9.01 -14.53
CA GLY A 866 -61.52 -8.35 -14.06
C GLY A 866 -61.45 -6.81 -14.09
N ASN A 867 -60.27 -6.21 -14.21
CA ASN A 867 -60.08 -4.76 -14.29
C ASN A 867 -60.71 -4.17 -15.56
N PHE A 868 -61.05 -2.89 -15.49
CA PHE A 868 -61.56 -2.11 -16.60
C PHE A 868 -60.43 -1.35 -17.26
N ILE A 869 -60.41 -1.29 -18.59
CA ILE A 869 -59.57 -0.39 -19.36
C ILE A 869 -60.47 0.60 -20.09
N LEU A 870 -60.14 1.89 -20.00
CA LEU A 870 -60.65 2.91 -20.92
C LEU A 870 -59.54 3.32 -21.87
N ARG A 871 -59.85 3.42 -23.17
CA ARG A 871 -58.91 3.87 -24.19
C ARG A 871 -59.61 4.67 -25.28
N ASN A 872 -58.86 5.43 -26.07
CA ASN A 872 -59.44 6.06 -27.26
C ASN A 872 -59.89 5.01 -28.28
N ASN A 873 -61.02 5.24 -28.94
CA ASN A 873 -61.58 4.33 -29.94
C ASN A 873 -60.67 4.16 -31.18
N ASN A 874 -59.91 5.20 -31.52
CA ASN A 874 -58.91 5.16 -32.58
C ASN A 874 -57.53 4.66 -32.10
N LEU A 875 -57.40 4.23 -30.84
CA LEU A 875 -56.16 3.83 -30.19
C LEU A 875 -55.09 4.93 -30.08
N GLY A 876 -55.46 6.18 -30.35
CA GLY A 876 -54.59 7.34 -30.28
C GLY A 876 -54.37 7.87 -28.85
N GLY A 877 -53.68 9.00 -28.77
CA GLY A 877 -53.21 9.64 -27.54
C GLY A 877 -54.07 10.79 -27.01
N ALA A 878 -55.25 11.04 -27.59
CA ALA A 878 -56.16 12.09 -27.16
C ALA A 878 -56.49 11.99 -25.66
N ASN A 879 -56.69 13.14 -25.01
CA ASN A 879 -56.98 13.20 -23.57
C ASN A 879 -58.35 12.59 -23.24
N ILE A 880 -58.41 11.81 -22.16
CA ILE A 880 -59.65 11.23 -21.64
C ILE A 880 -60.01 11.99 -20.36
N VAL A 881 -61.09 12.76 -20.40
CA VAL A 881 -61.56 13.58 -19.29
C VAL A 881 -62.64 12.83 -18.52
N ILE A 882 -62.37 12.53 -17.25
CA ILE A 882 -63.32 11.81 -16.38
C ILE A 882 -63.94 12.77 -15.37
N GLY A 883 -65.27 12.68 -15.22
CA GLY A 883 -66.07 13.45 -14.27
C GLY A 883 -67.21 12.66 -13.65
N GLY A 884 -67.88 13.24 -12.65
CA GLY A 884 -69.14 12.71 -12.08
C GLY A 884 -70.36 13.45 -12.64
N SER A 885 -71.51 12.79 -12.70
CA SER A 885 -72.76 13.39 -13.23
C SER A 885 -73.58 14.14 -12.18
N SER A 886 -73.22 14.08 -10.90
CA SER A 886 -73.88 14.80 -9.82
C SER A 886 -72.99 15.91 -9.24
N SER A 887 -73.50 17.14 -9.28
CA SER A 887 -72.83 18.29 -8.69
C SER A 887 -72.76 18.14 -7.16
N GLY A 888 -71.59 17.76 -6.62
CA GLY A 888 -71.29 17.91 -5.19
C GLY A 888 -70.67 16.72 -4.45
N LEU A 889 -70.50 15.53 -5.08
CA LEU A 889 -69.92 14.35 -4.39
C LEU A 889 -68.45 14.04 -4.73
N GLY A 890 -67.80 14.84 -5.57
CA GLY A 890 -66.34 14.77 -5.85
C GLY A 890 -65.81 13.50 -6.53
N GLY A 891 -66.59 12.42 -6.60
CA GLY A 891 -66.21 11.14 -7.23
C GLY A 891 -67.05 10.82 -8.48
N ASN A 892 -66.65 9.75 -9.18
CA ASN A 892 -67.34 9.18 -10.34
C ASN A 892 -67.57 7.68 -10.15
N ALA A 893 -68.36 7.06 -11.03
CA ALA A 893 -68.71 5.64 -10.96
C ALA A 893 -67.51 4.70 -11.15
N LEU A 894 -66.40 5.17 -11.72
CA LEU A 894 -65.16 4.41 -11.90
C LEU A 894 -64.29 4.39 -10.63
N GLY A 895 -64.61 5.23 -9.63
CA GLY A 895 -63.86 5.30 -8.37
C GLY A 895 -62.49 5.98 -8.46
N ILE A 896 -62.13 6.53 -9.62
CA ILE A 896 -60.87 7.23 -9.87
C ILE A 896 -61.02 8.76 -9.70
N THR A 897 -59.92 9.50 -9.72
CA THR A 897 -59.96 10.97 -9.60
C THR A 897 -60.55 11.61 -10.85
N SER A 898 -61.50 12.53 -10.69
CA SER A 898 -62.04 13.28 -11.83
C SER A 898 -61.01 14.32 -12.31
N LYS A 899 -60.35 14.05 -13.44
CA LYS A 899 -59.34 14.92 -14.08
C LYS A 899 -59.22 14.58 -15.57
N SER A 900 -58.44 15.37 -16.31
CA SER A 900 -57.93 14.97 -17.62
C SER A 900 -56.80 13.96 -17.43
N TYR A 901 -56.98 12.76 -17.98
CA TYR A 901 -55.94 11.75 -18.07
C TYR A 901 -55.21 11.95 -19.39
N ILE A 902 -53.89 12.15 -19.30
CA ILE A 902 -53.01 12.37 -20.44
C ILE A 902 -52.35 11.04 -20.78
N GLY A 903 -52.18 10.80 -22.07
CA GLY A 903 -51.54 9.61 -22.60
C GLY A 903 -50.02 9.61 -22.44
N ASN A 904 -49.41 8.57 -23.00
CA ASN A 904 -47.99 8.45 -23.23
C ASN A 904 -47.72 8.27 -24.73
N ILE A 905 -46.44 8.36 -25.08
CA ILE A 905 -45.93 7.99 -26.39
C ILE A 905 -44.90 6.87 -26.26
N SER A 906 -44.86 6.02 -27.29
CA SER A 906 -43.84 5.03 -27.54
C SER A 906 -43.11 5.38 -28.84
N MET A 907 -41.80 5.20 -28.84
CA MET A 907 -40.92 5.48 -29.95
C MET A 907 -40.17 4.20 -30.32
N ALA A 908 -40.06 3.93 -31.62
CA ALA A 908 -39.32 2.81 -32.17
C ALA A 908 -38.47 3.26 -33.37
N LEU A 909 -37.22 2.81 -33.42
CA LEU A 909 -36.33 3.00 -34.55
C LEU A 909 -35.73 1.65 -34.94
N GLU A 910 -36.07 1.16 -36.13
CA GLU A 910 -35.47 -0.04 -36.71
C GLU A 910 -34.25 0.37 -37.55
N SER A 911 -33.11 -0.30 -37.34
CA SER A 911 -31.85 -0.01 -38.04
C SER A 911 -31.05 -1.30 -38.28
N GLU A 912 -30.24 -1.32 -39.34
CA GLU A 912 -29.27 -2.40 -39.63
C GLU A 912 -27.96 -2.21 -38.83
N ASP A 913 -27.64 -0.96 -38.47
CA ASP A 913 -26.37 -0.57 -37.86
C ASP A 913 -26.45 -0.38 -36.34
N GLY A 914 -27.65 -0.50 -35.75
CA GLY A 914 -27.86 -0.36 -34.30
C GLY A 914 -28.05 1.07 -33.84
N ASP A 915 -28.65 1.93 -34.67
CA ASP A 915 -28.91 3.33 -34.32
C ASP A 915 -29.81 3.47 -33.09
N ALA A 916 -29.35 4.25 -32.12
CA ALA A 916 -30.10 4.57 -30.91
C ALA A 916 -31.19 5.64 -31.17
N ILE A 917 -32.22 5.66 -30.33
CA ILE A 917 -33.08 6.85 -30.19
C ILE A 917 -32.40 7.76 -29.17
N ARG A 918 -32.10 8.99 -29.57
CA ARG A 918 -31.45 9.99 -28.74
C ARG A 918 -32.23 11.30 -28.81
N LEU A 919 -32.75 11.73 -27.67
CA LEU A 919 -33.29 13.08 -27.49
C LEU A 919 -32.26 13.91 -26.74
N ASP A 920 -31.67 14.92 -27.35
CA ASP A 920 -30.72 15.81 -26.70
C ASP A 920 -31.37 17.14 -26.32
N LEU A 921 -30.97 17.66 -25.16
CA LEU A 921 -31.26 19.03 -24.77
C LEU A 921 -30.33 19.99 -25.51
N GLY A 922 -30.91 21.01 -26.13
CA GLY A 922 -30.18 22.12 -26.75
C GLY A 922 -29.49 23.02 -25.72
N ALA A 923 -28.87 24.10 -26.19
CA ALA A 923 -28.14 25.04 -25.31
C ALA A 923 -29.03 25.71 -24.23
N GLU A 924 -30.31 25.93 -24.56
CA GLU A 924 -31.32 26.52 -23.66
C GLU A 924 -32.30 25.48 -23.09
N GLY A 925 -32.21 24.23 -23.56
CA GLY A 925 -33.09 23.13 -23.16
C GLY A 925 -32.88 22.75 -21.70
N LYS A 926 -33.97 22.40 -21.03
CA LYS A 926 -33.98 22.10 -19.59
C LYS A 926 -34.43 20.67 -19.33
N PRO A 927 -33.94 20.04 -18.23
CA PRO A 927 -34.46 18.74 -17.79
C PRO A 927 -35.97 18.70 -17.59
N SER A 928 -36.61 19.84 -17.27
CA SER A 928 -38.07 19.95 -17.18
C SER A 928 -38.79 19.68 -18.50
N ASP A 929 -38.16 19.92 -19.64
CA ASP A 929 -38.75 19.73 -20.97
C ASP A 929 -38.86 18.23 -21.29
N LEU A 930 -37.81 17.47 -20.99
CA LEU A 930 -37.86 16.00 -21.08
C LEU A 930 -38.80 15.39 -20.04
N ASN A 931 -38.85 15.94 -18.82
CA ASN A 931 -39.80 15.44 -17.82
C ASN A 931 -41.26 15.76 -18.21
N LEU A 932 -41.52 16.86 -18.91
CA LEU A 932 -42.84 17.12 -19.51
C LEU A 932 -43.21 16.03 -20.55
N LEU A 933 -42.23 15.51 -21.28
CA LEU A 933 -42.41 14.35 -22.16
C LEU A 933 -42.50 13.02 -21.41
N GLY A 934 -42.30 13.00 -20.08
CA GLY A 934 -42.30 11.78 -19.26
C GLY A 934 -40.99 10.99 -19.32
N LEU A 935 -39.88 11.66 -19.61
CA LEU A 935 -38.53 11.11 -19.70
C LEU A 935 -37.63 11.69 -18.61
N ASP A 936 -36.82 10.84 -17.99
CA ASP A 936 -35.75 11.27 -17.08
C ASP A 936 -34.56 11.81 -17.88
N THR A 937 -33.86 12.82 -17.34
CA THR A 937 -32.69 13.37 -18.00
C THR A 937 -31.45 12.58 -17.61
N GLN A 938 -30.85 11.93 -18.59
CA GLN A 938 -29.58 11.24 -18.50
C GLN A 938 -28.43 12.17 -18.91
N ILE A 939 -27.37 12.17 -18.10
CA ILE A 939 -26.10 12.80 -18.44
C ILE A 939 -25.03 11.72 -18.46
N ARG A 940 -24.52 11.40 -19.65
CA ARG A 940 -23.45 10.41 -19.82
C ARG A 940 -22.21 11.10 -20.35
N ILE A 941 -21.08 10.92 -19.66
CA ILE A 941 -19.76 11.34 -20.11
C ILE A 941 -18.92 10.08 -20.26
N SER A 942 -18.35 9.84 -21.42
CA SER A 942 -17.44 8.71 -21.67
C SER A 942 -16.13 9.19 -22.29
N GLY A 943 -15.01 8.73 -21.74
CA GLY A 943 -13.66 9.16 -22.12
C GLY A 943 -12.68 9.08 -20.93
N GLU A 944 -11.43 9.46 -21.17
CA GLU A 944 -10.39 9.51 -20.12
C GLU A 944 -10.61 10.73 -19.21
N ILE A 945 -11.37 10.56 -18.12
CA ILE A 945 -11.65 11.59 -17.13
C ILE A 945 -10.50 11.60 -16.11
N ASP A 946 -9.45 12.34 -16.42
CA ASP A 946 -8.23 12.51 -15.62
C ASP A 946 -8.15 13.85 -14.89
N GLU A 947 -9.32 14.47 -14.67
CA GLU A 947 -9.49 15.65 -13.84
C GLU A 947 -10.78 15.57 -13.04
N ASP A 948 -10.83 16.31 -11.93
CA ASP A 948 -12.02 16.37 -11.09
C ASP A 948 -13.14 17.17 -11.77
N LEU A 949 -14.35 16.59 -11.79
CA LEU A 949 -15.56 17.24 -12.30
C LEU A 949 -16.47 17.64 -11.14
N LEU A 950 -16.74 18.93 -11.03
CA LEU A 950 -17.66 19.52 -10.07
C LEU A 950 -19.08 19.45 -10.61
N ILE A 951 -20.00 18.88 -9.82
CA ILE A 951 -21.42 18.79 -10.17
C ILE A 951 -22.21 19.78 -9.32
N PHE A 952 -22.84 20.76 -9.96
CA PHE A 952 -23.77 21.69 -9.34
C PHE A 952 -25.20 21.44 -9.80
N VAL A 953 -26.17 21.85 -9.00
CA VAL A 953 -27.57 21.95 -9.42
C VAL A 953 -27.98 23.40 -9.28
N THR A 954 -28.60 23.95 -10.31
CA THR A 954 -29.00 25.35 -10.42
C THR A 954 -30.47 25.43 -10.83
N GLY A 955 -31.17 26.51 -10.52
CA GLY A 955 -32.62 26.64 -10.76
C GLY A 955 -33.39 26.66 -9.44
N SER A 956 -34.64 26.21 -9.48
CA SER A 956 -35.55 26.16 -8.34
C SER A 956 -36.37 24.86 -8.29
N GLY A 957 -36.78 24.48 -7.08
CA GLY A 957 -37.52 23.24 -6.81
C GLY A 957 -36.65 22.11 -6.28
N GLN A 958 -37.19 20.89 -6.29
CA GLN A 958 -36.52 19.67 -5.84
C GLN A 958 -36.25 18.76 -7.03
N SER A 959 -35.21 17.96 -6.96
CA SER A 959 -34.90 16.95 -7.97
C SER A 959 -34.30 15.72 -7.32
N GLN A 960 -34.22 14.63 -8.06
CA GLN A 960 -33.55 13.42 -7.63
C GLN A 960 -32.35 13.14 -8.55
N LEU A 961 -31.28 12.61 -7.97
CA LEU A 961 -30.05 12.26 -8.67
C LEU A 961 -29.59 10.87 -8.27
N THR A 962 -29.20 10.06 -9.26
CA THR A 962 -28.34 8.88 -9.08
C THR A 962 -27.11 9.00 -9.95
N ALA A 963 -26.05 8.30 -9.58
CA ALA A 963 -24.82 8.24 -10.36
C ALA A 963 -24.38 6.78 -10.55
N THR A 964 -23.65 6.53 -11.62
CA THR A 964 -22.86 5.31 -11.81
C THR A 964 -21.56 5.73 -12.49
N THR A 965 -20.42 5.34 -11.93
CA THR A 965 -19.12 5.58 -12.56
C THR A 965 -18.43 4.28 -12.95
N THR A 966 -17.56 4.37 -13.95
CA THR A 966 -16.68 3.28 -14.38
C THR A 966 -15.24 3.73 -14.17
N ASP A 967 -14.44 2.93 -13.48
CA ASP A 967 -13.01 3.23 -13.30
C ASP A 967 -12.25 3.01 -14.61
N SER A 968 -11.20 3.81 -14.82
CA SER A 968 -10.32 3.64 -15.98
C SER A 968 -9.34 2.48 -15.83
N GLY A 969 -9.05 2.07 -14.58
CA GLY A 969 -7.97 1.12 -14.28
C GLY A 969 -6.56 1.71 -14.47
N VAL A 970 -6.45 3.01 -14.74
CA VAL A 970 -5.19 3.74 -14.95
C VAL A 970 -5.04 4.77 -13.83
N ALA A 971 -3.85 4.84 -13.21
CA ALA A 971 -3.59 5.86 -12.20
C ALA A 971 -3.62 7.26 -12.83
N VAL A 972 -4.10 8.27 -12.09
CA VAL A 972 -4.23 9.65 -12.61
C VAL A 972 -2.89 10.18 -13.16
N ALA A 973 -1.78 9.88 -12.47
CA ALA A 973 -0.44 10.25 -12.93
C ALA A 973 -0.11 9.67 -14.30
N ASP A 974 -0.44 8.40 -14.55
CA ASP A 974 -0.21 7.73 -15.83
C ASP A 974 -1.11 8.28 -16.93
N GLY A 975 -2.36 8.63 -16.59
CA GLY A 975 -3.26 9.36 -17.49
C GLY A 975 -2.64 10.69 -17.94
N LEU A 976 -2.15 11.50 -17.00
CA LEU A 976 -1.48 12.76 -17.31
C LEU A 976 -0.18 12.57 -18.10
N ARG A 977 0.59 11.52 -17.80
CA ARG A 977 1.84 11.18 -18.52
C ARG A 977 1.61 10.80 -19.98
N SER A 978 0.43 10.28 -20.32
CA SER A 978 0.06 9.98 -21.71
C SER A 978 -0.23 11.22 -22.57
N ARG A 979 -0.28 12.42 -21.95
CA ARG A 979 -0.59 13.68 -22.62
C ARG A 979 0.64 14.55 -22.82
N GLN A 980 0.51 15.49 -23.76
CA GLN A 980 1.40 16.63 -23.92
C GLN A 980 0.63 17.89 -23.56
N ILE A 981 0.99 18.49 -22.42
CA ILE A 981 0.30 19.64 -21.84
C ILE A 981 1.16 20.88 -22.05
N GLU A 982 0.69 21.82 -22.85
CA GLU A 982 1.37 23.08 -23.10
C GLU A 982 0.86 24.17 -22.16
N PHE A 983 1.78 24.90 -21.53
CA PHE A 983 1.52 26.17 -20.86
C PHE A 983 1.96 27.30 -21.77
N GLU A 984 1.05 28.19 -22.15
CA GLU A 984 1.28 29.32 -23.04
C GLU A 984 0.91 30.64 -22.33
N PHE A 985 1.85 31.58 -22.25
CA PHE A 985 1.62 32.91 -21.68
C PHE A 985 1.05 33.85 -22.74
N VAL A 986 -0.28 33.81 -22.90
CA VAL A 986 -1.02 34.51 -23.97
C VAL A 986 -1.17 36.02 -23.76
N ALA A 987 -1.05 36.51 -22.52
CA ALA A 987 -1.10 37.94 -22.18
C ALA A 987 -0.20 38.25 -20.96
N SER A 988 -0.02 39.53 -20.63
CA SER A 988 0.84 39.94 -19.50
C SER A 988 0.31 39.46 -18.15
N ASP A 989 -0.99 39.18 -18.08
CA ASP A 989 -1.76 38.87 -16.90
C ASP A 989 -2.51 37.54 -17.04
N ARG A 990 -2.13 36.68 -18.00
CA ARG A 990 -2.86 35.43 -18.26
C ARG A 990 -2.02 34.37 -18.94
N TYR A 991 -2.20 33.12 -18.52
CA TYR A 991 -1.70 31.95 -19.22
C TYR A 991 -2.81 30.93 -19.51
N ARG A 992 -2.55 30.08 -20.50
CA ARG A 992 -3.43 29.01 -20.95
C ARG A 992 -2.72 27.67 -20.81
N VAL A 993 -3.47 26.65 -20.40
CA VAL A 993 -3.05 25.26 -20.37
C VAL A 993 -3.81 24.49 -21.44
N LYS A 994 -3.10 23.80 -22.34
CA LYS A 994 -3.69 23.14 -23.51
C LYS A 994 -3.20 21.69 -23.63
N ASP A 995 -4.10 20.77 -23.91
CA ASP A 995 -3.76 19.40 -24.33
C ASP A 995 -3.49 19.40 -25.83
N LEU A 996 -2.25 19.14 -26.22
CA LEU A 996 -1.84 19.12 -27.63
C LEU A 996 -2.34 17.89 -28.39
N ARG A 997 -2.76 16.82 -27.71
CA ARG A 997 -3.29 15.62 -28.38
C ARG A 997 -4.70 15.86 -28.90
N THR A 998 -5.53 16.54 -28.11
CA THR A 998 -6.93 16.82 -28.43
C THR A 998 -7.18 18.26 -28.88
N GLU A 999 -6.15 19.11 -28.86
CA GLU A 999 -6.24 20.56 -29.07
C GLU A 999 -7.17 21.27 -28.06
N THR A 1000 -7.51 20.60 -26.95
CA THR A 1000 -8.44 21.12 -25.93
C THR A 1000 -7.74 22.13 -25.03
N THR A 1001 -8.34 23.31 -24.85
CA THR A 1001 -7.96 24.24 -23.78
C THR A 1001 -8.49 23.72 -22.44
N LEU A 1002 -7.57 23.31 -21.57
CA LEU A 1002 -7.84 22.70 -20.26
C LEU A 1002 -8.11 23.75 -19.19
N ALA A 1003 -7.32 24.82 -19.20
CA ALA A 1003 -7.43 25.90 -18.25
C ALA A 1003 -7.01 27.22 -18.89
N GLU A 1004 -7.60 28.32 -18.43
CA GLU A 1004 -7.12 29.67 -18.69
C GLU A 1004 -7.16 30.41 -17.35
N ARG A 1005 -6.01 30.93 -16.91
CA ARG A 1005 -5.85 31.51 -15.56
C ARG A 1005 -5.18 32.87 -15.58
N SER A 1006 -5.59 33.73 -14.65
CA SER A 1006 -4.89 35.00 -14.38
C SER A 1006 -3.47 34.75 -13.89
N TYR A 1007 -2.53 35.58 -14.33
CA TYR A 1007 -1.10 35.51 -14.03
C TYR A 1007 -0.65 36.82 -13.39
N GLU A 1008 -0.02 36.78 -12.22
CA GLU A 1008 0.50 37.97 -11.52
C GLU A 1008 2.03 37.96 -11.39
N GLY A 1009 2.71 37.08 -12.15
CA GLY A 1009 4.16 36.92 -12.09
C GLY A 1009 4.63 35.86 -11.08
N GLU A 1010 3.74 34.98 -10.66
CA GLU A 1010 4.10 33.85 -9.80
C GLU A 1010 5.14 32.93 -10.46
N LEU A 1011 5.99 32.32 -9.61
CA LEU A 1011 7.05 31.40 -10.02
C LEU A 1011 6.65 29.93 -9.89
N ALA A 1012 5.46 29.64 -9.34
CA ALA A 1012 4.95 28.29 -9.17
C ALA A 1012 3.57 28.20 -9.82
N LEU A 1013 3.46 27.38 -10.87
CA LEU A 1013 2.20 27.09 -11.57
C LEU A 1013 1.76 25.67 -11.21
N ASN A 1014 0.46 25.42 -11.15
CA ASN A 1014 -0.05 24.09 -10.80
C ASN A 1014 -1.15 23.65 -11.77
N TYR A 1015 -1.14 22.39 -12.19
CA TYR A 1015 -2.23 21.77 -12.93
C TYR A 1015 -2.33 20.28 -12.58
N GLN A 1016 -3.48 19.83 -12.06
CA GLN A 1016 -3.76 18.41 -11.72
C GLN A 1016 -2.61 17.72 -10.94
N GLY A 1017 -2.04 18.40 -9.94
CA GLY A 1017 -0.95 17.86 -9.11
C GLY A 1017 0.46 18.08 -9.66
N ILE A 1018 0.60 18.50 -10.91
CA ILE A 1018 1.87 18.91 -11.50
C ILE A 1018 2.15 20.36 -11.07
N GLN A 1019 3.17 20.54 -10.24
CA GLN A 1019 3.70 21.84 -9.88
C GLN A 1019 4.93 22.16 -10.74
N VAL A 1020 4.85 23.26 -11.49
CA VAL A 1020 5.97 23.78 -12.29
C VAL A 1020 6.58 24.98 -11.61
N THR A 1021 7.87 24.90 -11.30
CA THR A 1021 8.67 26.02 -10.79
C THR A 1021 9.40 26.70 -11.94
N LEU A 1022 9.28 28.02 -12.02
CA LEU A 1022 9.94 28.88 -13.00
C LEU A 1022 11.17 29.57 -12.38
N ASP A 1023 12.18 29.84 -13.20
CA ASP A 1023 13.39 30.56 -12.80
C ASP A 1023 13.15 32.07 -12.69
N ASN A 1024 12.29 32.62 -13.55
CA ASN A 1024 11.89 34.02 -13.57
C ASN A 1024 10.40 34.14 -13.97
N PRO A 1025 9.74 35.28 -13.69
CA PRO A 1025 8.38 35.51 -14.18
C PRO A 1025 8.35 35.45 -15.71
N ALA A 1026 7.39 34.70 -16.24
CA ALA A 1026 7.22 34.51 -17.67
C ALA A 1026 6.74 35.79 -18.35
N LYS A 1027 7.04 35.92 -19.65
CA LYS A 1027 6.61 37.03 -20.50
C LYS A 1027 5.60 36.56 -21.54
N ILE A 1028 4.89 37.52 -22.14
CA ILE A 1028 3.97 37.25 -23.24
C ILE A 1028 4.71 36.51 -24.36
N GLY A 1029 4.13 35.39 -24.79
CA GLY A 1029 4.68 34.53 -25.84
C GLY A 1029 5.70 33.50 -25.35
N ASP A 1030 6.04 33.48 -24.05
CA ASP A 1030 6.76 32.35 -23.47
C ASP A 1030 5.82 31.13 -23.44
N SER A 1031 6.37 29.93 -23.63
CA SER A 1031 5.64 28.67 -23.47
C SER A 1031 6.55 27.51 -23.06
N PHE A 1032 5.96 26.45 -22.51
CA PHE A 1032 6.65 25.19 -22.26
C PHE A 1032 5.67 24.02 -22.31
N ILE A 1033 6.18 22.84 -22.71
CA ILE A 1033 5.40 21.60 -22.79
C ILE A 1033 5.80 20.69 -21.65
N ILE A 1034 4.81 20.11 -20.98
CA ILE A 1034 4.97 19.03 -20.02
C ILE A 1034 4.50 17.73 -20.66
N ASP A 1035 5.33 16.70 -20.60
CA ASP A 1035 4.98 15.33 -21.01
C ASP A 1035 5.36 14.31 -19.94
N GLY A 1036 4.95 13.06 -20.12
CA GLY A 1036 5.22 11.96 -19.18
C GLY A 1036 6.66 11.48 -19.10
N ASN A 1037 7.63 12.22 -19.67
CA ASN A 1037 9.04 11.87 -19.71
C ASN A 1037 9.32 10.50 -20.35
N ASN A 1038 8.40 10.08 -21.21
CA ASN A 1038 8.38 8.79 -21.90
C ASN A 1038 7.82 8.93 -23.33
N LEU A 1039 7.58 10.16 -23.81
CA LEU A 1039 6.99 10.44 -25.12
C LEU A 1039 7.96 11.28 -25.96
N GLY A 1040 8.43 10.75 -27.07
CA GLY A 1040 9.11 11.49 -28.12
C GLY A 1040 8.16 12.35 -28.96
N PRO A 1041 8.68 13.01 -30.01
CA PRO A 1041 7.85 13.76 -30.95
C PRO A 1041 6.71 12.89 -31.50
N ASN A 1042 5.48 13.39 -31.45
CA ASN A 1042 4.23 12.68 -31.82
C ASN A 1042 3.77 11.56 -30.87
N GLY A 1043 4.27 11.51 -29.62
CA GLY A 1043 3.76 10.57 -28.61
C GLY A 1043 4.33 9.15 -28.70
N SER A 1044 5.41 8.91 -29.46
CA SER A 1044 6.08 7.61 -29.49
C SER A 1044 7.00 7.44 -28.30
N PHE A 1045 7.03 6.28 -27.64
CA PHE A 1045 8.01 6.03 -26.57
C PHE A 1045 9.46 6.22 -27.06
N ASP A 1046 10.18 7.23 -26.52
CA ASP A 1046 11.54 7.58 -26.97
C ASP A 1046 12.64 6.97 -26.09
N ALA A 1047 12.27 6.38 -24.93
CA ALA A 1047 13.19 5.92 -23.89
C ALA A 1047 14.21 6.98 -23.42
N GLN A 1048 14.03 8.25 -23.83
CA GLN A 1048 14.89 9.37 -23.47
C GLN A 1048 14.26 10.10 -22.29
N GLY A 1049 14.29 9.43 -21.15
CA GLY A 1049 13.98 10.07 -19.88
C GLY A 1049 15.02 11.15 -19.55
N ASN A 1050 14.59 12.22 -18.89
CA ASN A 1050 15.50 13.22 -18.34
C ASN A 1050 16.41 12.62 -17.24
N ASN A 1051 17.35 13.42 -16.76
CA ASN A 1051 18.31 13.01 -15.72
C ASN A 1051 17.98 13.57 -14.33
N VAL A 1052 16.76 14.10 -14.12
CA VAL A 1052 16.43 14.85 -12.90
C VAL A 1052 16.51 13.95 -11.66
N ASN A 1053 16.00 12.72 -11.73
CA ASN A 1053 15.97 11.85 -10.55
C ASN A 1053 17.37 11.33 -10.18
N ILE A 1054 18.18 10.94 -11.17
CA ILE A 1054 19.56 10.53 -10.92
C ILE A 1054 20.43 11.69 -10.42
N LEU A 1055 20.16 12.94 -10.85
CA LEU A 1055 20.83 14.11 -10.29
C LEU A 1055 20.47 14.34 -8.81
N ARG A 1056 19.21 14.11 -8.40
CA ARG A 1056 18.84 14.13 -6.98
C ARG A 1056 19.65 13.12 -6.16
N LEU A 1057 19.88 11.92 -6.70
CA LEU A 1057 20.71 10.90 -6.05
C LEU A 1057 22.17 11.37 -5.95
N VAL A 1058 22.72 11.96 -7.02
CA VAL A 1058 24.08 12.52 -7.01
C VAL A 1058 24.22 13.66 -6.00
N ASP A 1059 23.20 14.50 -5.85
CA ASP A 1059 23.22 15.62 -4.89
C ASP A 1059 23.37 15.15 -3.43
N LEU A 1060 22.98 13.90 -3.10
CA LEU A 1060 23.21 13.28 -1.78
C LEU A 1060 24.70 13.23 -1.39
N GLU A 1061 25.62 13.21 -2.36
CA GLU A 1061 27.07 13.27 -2.11
C GLU A 1061 27.46 14.51 -1.27
N SER A 1062 26.77 15.62 -1.50
CA SER A 1062 27.05 16.92 -0.88
C SER A 1062 25.98 17.40 0.11
N LYS A 1063 24.90 16.64 0.26
CA LYS A 1063 23.77 16.97 1.14
C LYS A 1063 24.04 16.48 2.56
N GLY A 1064 23.84 17.36 3.53
CA GLY A 1064 23.94 17.01 4.96
C GLY A 1064 22.73 16.22 5.44
N VAL A 1065 22.72 14.90 5.20
CA VAL A 1065 21.60 13.99 5.53
C VAL A 1065 21.74 13.31 6.89
N LEU A 1066 22.93 13.35 7.49
CA LEU A 1066 23.15 12.83 8.84
C LEU A 1066 22.89 13.90 9.90
N ASP A 1067 22.73 13.46 11.15
CA ASP A 1067 22.64 14.34 12.30
C ASP A 1067 23.83 15.32 12.37
N GLY A 1068 23.53 16.58 12.67
CA GLY A 1068 24.52 17.67 12.62
C GLY A 1068 24.78 18.24 11.22
N GLY A 1069 24.08 17.75 10.19
CA GLY A 1069 24.17 18.26 8.82
C GLY A 1069 25.42 17.78 8.07
N LEU A 1070 25.99 16.64 8.48
CA LEU A 1070 27.13 16.01 7.82
C LEU A 1070 26.70 15.23 6.57
N THR A 1071 27.54 15.21 5.54
CA THR A 1071 27.36 14.28 4.42
C THR A 1071 27.68 12.84 4.83
N LEU A 1072 27.26 11.85 4.03
CA LEU A 1072 27.57 10.43 4.31
C LEU A 1072 29.08 10.16 4.46
N THR A 1073 29.91 10.81 3.64
CA THR A 1073 31.37 10.67 3.75
C THR A 1073 31.96 11.41 4.94
N GLU A 1074 31.45 12.61 5.25
CA GLU A 1074 31.88 13.35 6.45
C GLU A 1074 31.50 12.62 7.73
N GLY A 1075 30.31 12.03 7.80
CA GLY A 1075 29.87 11.20 8.93
C GLY A 1075 30.80 10.02 9.17
N TYR A 1076 31.13 9.27 8.11
CA TYR A 1076 32.11 8.17 8.20
C TYR A 1076 33.47 8.64 8.72
N LEU A 1077 34.00 9.72 8.15
CA LEU A 1077 35.31 10.25 8.56
C LEU A 1077 35.30 10.83 9.99
N SER A 1078 34.15 11.33 10.46
CA SER A 1078 34.01 11.85 11.82
C SER A 1078 34.33 10.78 12.85
N PHE A 1079 33.68 9.62 12.78
CA PHE A 1079 33.91 8.59 13.79
C PHE A 1079 35.23 7.84 13.59
N VAL A 1080 35.76 7.72 12.37
CA VAL A 1080 37.16 7.28 12.17
C VAL A 1080 38.12 8.24 12.91
N GLY A 1081 37.83 9.55 12.85
CA GLY A 1081 38.55 10.56 13.62
C GLY A 1081 38.41 10.39 15.13
N ASP A 1082 37.21 10.07 15.62
CA ASP A 1082 36.95 9.83 17.05
C ASP A 1082 37.67 8.59 17.57
N VAL A 1083 37.68 7.49 16.80
CA VAL A 1083 38.49 6.30 17.11
C VAL A 1083 39.98 6.62 17.11
N GLY A 1084 40.46 7.42 16.15
CA GLY A 1084 41.86 7.87 16.10
C GLY A 1084 42.26 8.72 17.31
N ASN A 1085 41.36 9.60 17.74
CA ASN A 1085 41.52 10.40 18.95
C ASN A 1085 41.54 9.51 20.20
N LEU A 1086 40.64 8.54 20.29
CA LEU A 1086 40.58 7.58 21.39
C LEU A 1086 41.88 6.75 21.46
N ALA A 1087 42.33 6.17 20.36
CA ALA A 1087 43.57 5.39 20.30
C ALA A 1087 44.78 6.22 20.76
N THR A 1088 44.86 7.47 20.31
CA THR A 1088 45.92 8.41 20.73
C THR A 1088 45.84 8.74 22.22
N GLN A 1089 44.64 9.02 22.74
CA GLN A 1089 44.42 9.32 24.16
C GLN A 1089 44.75 8.12 25.05
N SER A 1090 44.29 6.92 24.67
CA SER A 1090 44.60 5.67 25.38
C SER A 1090 46.11 5.41 25.38
N SER A 1091 46.83 5.66 24.28
CA SER A 1091 48.28 5.50 24.22
C SER A 1091 49.00 6.45 25.16
N ILE A 1092 48.58 7.73 25.21
CA ILE A 1092 49.15 8.71 26.14
C ILE A 1092 48.87 8.33 27.60
N ALA A 1093 47.66 7.84 27.89
CA ALA A 1093 47.29 7.39 29.23
C ALA A 1093 48.10 6.16 29.67
N HIS A 1094 48.29 5.20 28.77
CA HIS A 1094 49.14 4.03 28.99
C HIS A 1094 50.58 4.43 29.32
N ASP A 1095 51.22 5.27 28.49
CA ASP A 1095 52.60 5.73 28.71
C ASP A 1095 52.75 6.48 30.05
N ALA A 1096 51.75 7.26 30.43
CA ALA A 1096 51.72 7.94 31.72
C ALA A 1096 51.61 6.95 32.90
N LEU A 1097 50.74 5.96 32.79
CA LEU A 1097 50.55 4.94 33.82
C LEU A 1097 51.75 4.00 33.93
N GLU A 1098 52.49 3.76 32.85
CA GLU A 1098 53.74 3.00 32.88
C GLU A 1098 54.75 3.69 33.80
N ILE A 1099 54.85 5.02 33.71
CA ILE A 1099 55.69 5.82 34.60
C ILE A 1099 55.20 5.74 36.06
N VAL A 1100 53.88 5.80 36.30
CA VAL A 1100 53.31 5.70 37.65
C VAL A 1100 53.60 4.32 38.27
N GLN A 1101 53.41 3.25 37.48
CA GLN A 1101 53.73 1.88 37.89
C GLN A 1101 55.21 1.76 38.23
N ALA A 1102 56.11 2.26 37.37
CA ALA A 1102 57.55 2.22 37.61
C ALA A 1102 57.94 2.96 38.91
N GLN A 1103 57.30 4.10 39.19
CA GLN A 1103 57.49 4.84 40.46
C GLN A 1103 56.99 4.05 41.67
N ALA A 1104 55.86 3.35 41.55
CA ALA A 1104 55.33 2.49 42.60
C ALA A 1104 56.25 1.29 42.87
N VAL A 1105 56.80 0.66 41.83
CA VAL A 1105 57.84 -0.38 41.93
C VAL A 1105 59.05 0.15 42.67
N GLU A 1106 59.60 1.30 42.28
CA GLU A 1106 60.75 1.91 42.94
C GLU A 1106 60.46 2.23 44.42
N ALA A 1107 59.27 2.77 44.71
CA ALA A 1107 58.86 3.06 46.08
C ALA A 1107 58.81 1.81 46.95
N ARG A 1108 58.25 0.71 46.42
CA ARG A 1108 58.18 -0.61 47.09
C ARG A 1108 59.57 -1.21 47.26
N ASP A 1109 60.44 -1.14 46.24
CA ASP A 1109 61.82 -1.64 46.28
C ASP A 1109 62.69 -0.90 47.31
N ARG A 1110 62.47 0.39 47.55
CA ARG A 1110 63.21 1.14 48.59
C ARG A 1110 62.99 0.58 50.01
N VAL A 1111 61.83 -0.02 50.27
CA VAL A 1111 61.48 -0.57 51.59
C VAL A 1111 61.72 -2.08 51.62
N SER A 1112 61.14 -2.80 50.67
CA SER A 1112 61.07 -4.25 50.64
C SER A 1112 62.09 -4.91 49.72
N GLY A 1113 62.78 -4.14 48.87
CA GLY A 1113 63.77 -4.65 47.92
C GLY A 1113 65.12 -4.95 48.58
N VAL A 1114 65.85 -5.92 48.00
CA VAL A 1114 67.20 -6.26 48.44
C VAL A 1114 68.21 -5.33 47.76
N ASN A 1115 68.84 -4.46 48.53
CA ASN A 1115 69.90 -3.59 48.04
C ASN A 1115 71.27 -4.19 48.36
N LEU A 1116 72.05 -4.54 47.34
CA LEU A 1116 73.35 -5.20 47.48
C LEU A 1116 74.35 -4.41 48.34
N ASP A 1117 74.38 -3.08 48.23
CA ASP A 1117 75.29 -2.25 49.03
C ASP A 1117 74.90 -2.25 50.51
N LYS A 1118 73.60 -2.22 50.79
CA LYS A 1118 73.06 -2.33 52.14
C LYS A 1118 73.29 -3.71 52.74
N GLU A 1119 73.04 -4.77 51.98
CA GLU A 1119 73.34 -6.14 52.42
C GLU A 1119 74.83 -6.35 52.64
N ALA A 1120 75.71 -5.80 51.78
CA ALA A 1120 77.15 -5.88 51.96
C ALA A 1120 77.62 -5.13 53.22
N ALA A 1121 77.07 -3.95 53.49
CA ALA A 1121 77.35 -3.20 54.71
C ALA A 1121 76.86 -3.94 55.97
N ASP A 1122 75.63 -4.48 55.94
CA ASP A 1122 75.08 -5.29 57.03
C ASP A 1122 75.89 -6.58 57.24
N LEU A 1123 76.35 -7.24 56.17
CA LEU A 1123 77.22 -8.41 56.20
C LEU A 1123 78.54 -8.10 56.88
N ILE A 1124 79.23 -7.01 56.50
CA ILE A 1124 80.48 -6.58 57.15
C ILE A 1124 80.22 -6.24 58.62
N ARG A 1125 79.14 -5.52 58.94
CA ARG A 1125 78.78 -5.16 60.31
C ARG A 1125 78.58 -6.39 61.18
N PHE A 1126 77.82 -7.38 60.69
CA PHE A 1126 77.55 -8.61 61.45
C PHE A 1126 78.78 -9.53 61.51
N GLN A 1127 79.65 -9.54 60.48
CA GLN A 1127 80.95 -10.24 60.55
C GLN A 1127 81.86 -9.64 61.62
N GLN A 1128 81.96 -8.30 61.70
CA GLN A 1128 82.72 -7.61 62.73
C GLN A 1128 82.11 -7.83 64.12
N ALA A 1129 80.79 -7.79 64.26
CA ALA A 1129 80.10 -8.09 65.52
C ALA A 1129 80.32 -9.54 65.98
N TYR A 1130 80.32 -10.50 65.06
CA TYR A 1130 80.65 -11.90 65.32
C TYR A 1130 82.11 -12.05 65.79
N GLN A 1131 83.06 -11.45 65.08
CA GLN A 1131 84.49 -11.48 65.44
C GLN A 1131 84.76 -10.81 66.80
N ALA A 1132 84.14 -9.66 67.06
CA ALA A 1132 84.25 -8.95 68.33
C ALA A 1132 83.69 -9.79 69.49
N SER A 1133 82.52 -10.41 69.31
CA SER A 1133 81.91 -11.28 70.33
C SER A 1133 82.73 -12.56 70.56
N ALA A 1134 83.31 -13.14 69.50
CA ALA A 1134 84.25 -14.25 69.58
C ALA A 1134 85.54 -13.86 70.32
N GLN A 1135 86.07 -12.65 70.11
CA GLN A 1135 87.23 -12.14 70.82
C GLN A 1135 86.92 -11.89 72.31
N VAL A 1136 85.74 -11.35 72.65
CA VAL A 1136 85.25 -11.24 74.04
C VAL A 1136 85.17 -12.62 74.70
N MET A 1137 84.65 -13.63 73.98
CA MET A 1137 84.61 -15.01 74.45
C MET A 1137 86.02 -15.58 74.68
N GLN A 1138 86.96 -15.38 73.76
CA GLN A 1138 88.36 -15.81 73.92
C GLN A 1138 89.09 -15.11 75.07
N VAL A 1139 88.82 -13.82 75.30
CA VAL A 1139 89.40 -13.06 76.43
C VAL A 1139 88.76 -13.51 77.74
N ALA A 1140 87.46 -13.75 77.78
CA ALA A 1140 86.76 -14.29 78.94
C ALA A 1140 87.22 -15.71 79.29
N THR A 1141 87.42 -16.60 78.31
CA THR A 1141 88.02 -17.93 78.50
C THR A 1141 89.45 -17.82 79.02
N ARG A 1142 90.29 -16.94 78.43
CA ARG A 1142 91.65 -16.68 78.94
C ARG A 1142 91.65 -16.16 80.38
N LEU A 1143 90.76 -15.23 80.74
CA LEU A 1143 90.62 -14.72 82.11
C LEU A 1143 90.11 -15.80 83.07
N PHE A 1144 89.21 -16.68 82.62
CA PHE A 1144 88.71 -17.80 83.40
C PHE A 1144 89.80 -18.86 83.63
N ASP A 1145 90.57 -19.22 82.60
CA ASP A 1145 91.71 -20.14 82.68
C ASP A 1145 92.83 -19.55 83.56
N THR A 1146 93.09 -18.25 83.46
CA THR A 1146 94.05 -17.54 84.33
C THR A 1146 93.58 -17.54 85.78
N MET A 1147 92.28 -17.32 86.05
CA MET A 1147 91.70 -17.40 87.40
C MET A 1147 91.67 -18.83 87.96
N LEU A 1148 91.51 -19.85 87.11
CA LEU A 1148 91.64 -21.27 87.49
C LEU A 1148 93.10 -21.66 87.76
N GLN A 1149 94.07 -21.08 87.05
CA GLN A 1149 95.50 -21.26 87.31
C GLN A 1149 96.00 -20.52 88.57
N ILE A 1150 95.25 -19.53 89.08
CA ILE A 1150 95.55 -18.79 90.33
C ILE A 1150 95.05 -19.53 91.58
N ARG A 1151 94.51 -20.75 91.45
CA ARG A 1151 94.16 -21.63 92.58
C ARG A 1151 95.20 -22.68 92.89
#